data_AF-V5FW36-F1
#
_entry.id   AF-V5FW36-F1
#
_cell.length_a   1.000
_cell.length_b   1.000
_cell.length_c   1.000
_cell.angle_alpha   90.00
_cell.angle_beta   90.00
_cell.angle_gamma   90.00
#
_symmetry.space_group_name_H-M   'P 1'
#
loop_
_entity.id
_entity.type
_entity.pdbx_description
1 polymer ?
#
loop_
_entity_poly.entity_id
_entity_poly.type
_entity_poly.pdbx_seq_one_letter_code
_entity_poly.pdbx_strand_id
1 'polypeptide(L)'
;MTTNGRTPNGNLAIPKMKPLTNDEEHVLKSFRVLIADLCQQFNGGHPGGAMGMAAIGVALWKYVMQYAPHTPNFFNRDRFILSNGHTCLFQYTFLHLTGYKAMTLDQLKSYHSDRTDALCPGHPEIEIEGVEVTTGPLGQGVANAVGLAIATKNLAATFNRPRYEVVSNHTWCMVGDACLQEGVALEAISFAGHLRLNNLTIIYDNNQITCDGSVDLTNTEDINAKMRACGWDVIDIEDGCYDIHGIVAALKQAKKSIQKPTFINVRTVIGVDTAIAGDAIAHGVALGANNVAELKKEYGFNPHENFVITPTVRRFFEDIPARGQALVNDWNALVERYSKEFPELAAEFQLRTEGQLSADWNQLIPKEFPSEPTASRAASGLVFNPIAEKVKTFMVGTADLSPSVNMAYPGKVDFQNPDLRTTCGINGDYSGRYIHYGIREHAMCAISNGIAAFAPNTFIPVTSSFFMFYLYAAPAVRMGALQQLQVIHAATHDSIGMGEDGPTHQPIELAALYRAMPNLLYIRPGDSEETAGAWVAAIEAKKTPSIISTSRHALPQLMQTKREGVLCGAYVLEETEGADVTIIGVGAELSFALEVAKELKLKDIRARVISFPCQRLFEKQPVSYKRDTLQRYKGIPSIVIEPYAPNGWERYADAAIWQHNEQHRLSYAAFSRDEQSLRNQSLSSPHATSQAADSEFENNDAFLSPLSNISLDQFVQDPVYVQSQETLRSLLFSTAQSTVPTREPSPIRDDRPPSISTHGILSNKKRIDYLKNYVGEVAPWLDMFDMQRTFGIRITAMAQNCPALLYAILALSARQIERKNAIRDVYDSLELYQEAIRMVTPILHARHLDALIVCVILCCLEMMSASAKDWRRHLEGCAALFDTFNINGFSGGVLQAVFWCYTRMDLCGALISDGTESTLLHLEKWLPPGVPESEARRLFCDAESGDMYANYAVYLCSKTCKLVADRTKYTELSEDNGCSTDVFADRWLRLWDELQLWMRDRPSDIRPVHETDEKPFPRLLFVHWGAISSNQLIHTACILLLEMVPHEVQIEPSQSTSKLWHAKQICGISLANPHHGCLNNAIQPLWIAGRLFSHEAEHSVVVKLIRGIEAITGWGTCWRISDLERTWGYA
;
A
#
# COMPACT_ATOMS: atom_id res chain seq x y z
N MET A 1 -12.02 60.19 -0.08
CA MET A 1 -12.87 60.46 -1.25
C MET A 1 -11.94 60.46 -2.45
N THR A 2 -11.95 59.54 -3.39
CA THR A 2 -13.07 58.87 -4.08
C THR A 2 -12.79 57.38 -4.28
N THR A 3 -13.84 56.58 -4.18
CA THR A 3 -13.93 55.13 -4.40
C THR A 3 -14.09 54.81 -5.88
N ASN A 4 -13.50 53.70 -6.36
CA ASN A 4 -14.17 52.59 -7.06
C ASN A 4 -13.21 51.74 -7.91
N GLY A 5 -13.39 50.41 -7.85
CA GLY A 5 -12.99 49.49 -8.91
C GLY A 5 -12.09 48.31 -8.51
N ARG A 6 -12.52 47.44 -7.59
CA ARG A 6 -11.98 46.07 -7.49
C ARG A 6 -12.72 45.18 -8.50
N THR A 7 -12.00 44.58 -9.45
CA THR A 7 -12.43 43.40 -10.20
C THR A 7 -11.91 42.14 -9.50
N PRO A 8 -12.75 41.12 -9.24
CA PRO A 8 -12.29 39.79 -8.86
C PRO A 8 -12.23 38.94 -10.14
N ASN A 9 -11.05 38.85 -10.75
CA ASN A 9 -10.60 37.78 -11.65
C ASN A 9 -9.23 38.17 -12.21
N GLY A 10 -8.17 37.72 -11.56
CA GLY A 10 -6.80 37.93 -11.99
C GLY A 10 -6.39 36.96 -13.09
N ASN A 11 -6.99 37.06 -14.28
CA ASN A 11 -6.36 36.52 -15.50
C ASN A 11 -5.53 37.64 -16.13
N LEU A 12 -4.24 37.67 -15.79
CA LEU A 12 -3.26 38.54 -16.44
C LEU A 12 -2.99 38.01 -17.85
N ALA A 13 -3.31 38.83 -18.86
CA ALA A 13 -3.10 38.52 -20.26
C ALA A 13 -1.61 38.27 -20.56
N ILE A 14 -1.30 37.08 -21.09
CA ILE A 14 0.01 36.72 -21.63
C ILE A 14 0.25 37.54 -22.92
N PRO A 15 1.44 38.14 -23.13
CA PRO A 15 1.73 38.92 -24.35
C PRO A 15 1.60 38.06 -25.62
N LYS A 16 1.14 38.67 -26.72
CA LYS A 16 0.97 38.02 -28.03
C LYS A 16 2.23 37.24 -28.45
N MET A 17 2.03 36.00 -28.93
CA MET A 17 3.07 35.11 -29.47
C MET A 17 4.01 35.86 -30.41
N LYS A 18 5.32 35.79 -30.12
CA LYS A 18 6.35 36.10 -31.11
C LYS A 18 6.58 34.85 -31.96
N PRO A 19 6.62 34.98 -33.29
CA PRO A 19 6.91 33.83 -34.15
C PRO A 19 8.32 33.30 -33.86
N LEU A 20 8.50 31.99 -33.95
CA LEU A 20 9.82 31.35 -33.90
C LEU A 20 10.72 31.93 -35.01
N THR A 21 11.99 32.09 -34.69
CA THR A 21 13.00 32.34 -35.73
C THR A 21 13.27 31.05 -36.52
N ASN A 22 13.75 31.16 -37.76
CA ASN A 22 14.13 30.00 -38.58
C ASN A 22 15.16 29.10 -37.87
N ASP A 23 16.08 29.69 -37.10
CA ASP A 23 17.09 28.95 -36.34
C ASP A 23 16.43 28.17 -35.18
N GLU A 24 15.49 28.77 -34.44
CA GLU A 24 14.77 28.08 -33.35
C GLU A 24 13.91 26.93 -33.89
N GLU A 25 13.17 27.15 -34.98
CA GLU A 25 12.38 26.09 -35.61
C GLU A 25 13.27 24.91 -36.06
N HIS A 26 14.41 25.23 -36.68
CA HIS A 26 15.37 24.21 -37.10
C HIS A 26 16.00 23.46 -35.93
N VAL A 27 16.25 24.13 -34.79
CA VAL A 27 16.75 23.51 -33.56
C VAL A 27 15.72 22.53 -32.98
N LEU A 28 14.44 22.90 -32.88
CA LEU A 28 13.39 22.00 -32.40
C LEU A 28 13.29 20.73 -33.26
N LYS A 29 13.26 20.90 -34.59
CA LYS A 29 13.20 19.79 -35.56
C LYS A 29 14.43 18.88 -35.47
N SER A 30 15.62 19.46 -35.42
CA SER A 30 16.89 18.72 -35.27
C SER A 30 16.94 17.91 -33.97
N PHE A 31 16.48 18.52 -32.86
CA PHE A 31 16.43 17.86 -31.56
C PHE A 31 15.51 16.64 -31.60
N ARG A 32 14.28 16.80 -32.12
CA ARG A 32 13.30 15.73 -32.24
C ARG A 32 13.80 14.56 -33.11
N VAL A 33 14.44 14.86 -34.25
CA VAL A 33 15.06 13.84 -35.12
C VAL A 33 16.19 13.12 -34.40
N LEU A 34 17.03 13.84 -33.65
CA LEU A 34 18.11 13.22 -32.88
C LEU A 34 17.58 12.27 -31.81
N ILE A 35 16.53 12.66 -31.07
CA ILE A 35 15.86 11.78 -30.10
C ILE A 35 15.31 10.52 -30.78
N ALA A 36 14.61 10.70 -31.92
CA ALA A 36 14.06 9.59 -32.68
C ALA A 36 15.15 8.60 -33.12
N ASP A 37 16.29 9.09 -33.63
CA ASP A 37 17.44 8.27 -34.02
C ASP A 37 18.07 7.53 -32.83
N LEU A 38 18.25 8.20 -31.70
CA LEU A 38 18.84 7.65 -30.48
C LEU A 38 18.01 6.50 -29.90
N CYS A 39 16.68 6.60 -29.91
CA CYS A 39 15.80 5.48 -29.53
C CYS A 39 15.80 4.38 -30.59
N GLN A 40 15.76 4.74 -31.88
CA GLN A 40 15.62 3.77 -32.97
C GLN A 40 16.84 2.85 -33.13
N GLN A 41 18.04 3.32 -32.79
CA GLN A 41 19.28 2.54 -32.96
C GLN A 41 19.29 1.21 -32.16
N PHE A 42 18.60 1.16 -31.01
CA PHE A 42 18.43 -0.06 -30.21
C PHE A 42 16.97 -0.53 -30.13
N ASN A 43 16.09 0.07 -30.95
CA ASN A 43 14.67 -0.24 -31.02
C ASN A 43 13.96 -0.18 -29.64
N GLY A 44 14.33 0.80 -28.80
CA GLY A 44 13.78 0.99 -27.46
C GLY A 44 14.08 2.37 -26.87
N GLY A 45 13.40 2.71 -25.77
CA GLY A 45 13.51 4.02 -25.11
C GLY A 45 12.21 4.81 -25.15
N HIS A 46 12.25 6.07 -24.70
CA HIS A 46 11.07 6.90 -24.49
C HIS A 46 11.12 8.19 -25.34
N PRO A 47 10.90 8.10 -26.67
CA PRO A 47 11.04 9.26 -27.55
C PRO A 47 9.94 10.31 -27.38
N GLY A 48 8.69 9.88 -27.09
CA GLY A 48 7.52 10.75 -27.20
C GLY A 48 7.57 11.98 -26.30
N GLY A 49 7.78 11.78 -25.00
CA GLY A 49 7.86 12.90 -24.04
C GLY A 49 9.08 13.78 -24.29
N ALA A 50 10.24 13.18 -24.55
CA ALA A 50 11.46 13.92 -24.85
C ALA A 50 11.33 14.82 -26.10
N MET A 51 10.61 14.37 -27.13
CA MET A 51 10.30 15.16 -28.32
C MET A 51 9.31 16.30 -28.05
N GLY A 52 8.25 16.03 -27.28
CA GLY A 52 7.23 17.02 -26.92
C GLY A 52 7.80 18.19 -26.12
N MET A 53 8.75 17.91 -25.21
CA MET A 53 9.36 18.91 -24.33
C MET A 53 10.46 19.77 -24.98
N ALA A 54 10.77 19.61 -26.27
CA ALA A 54 11.92 20.27 -26.92
C ALA A 54 11.94 21.80 -26.73
N ALA A 55 10.79 22.48 -26.87
CA ALA A 55 10.70 23.93 -26.68
C ALA A 55 10.92 24.35 -25.22
N ILE A 56 10.49 23.53 -24.25
CA ILE A 56 10.78 23.75 -22.82
C ILE A 56 12.28 23.70 -22.57
N GLY A 57 12.97 22.71 -23.14
CA GLY A 57 14.41 22.57 -22.99
C GLY A 57 15.19 23.71 -23.64
N VAL A 58 14.80 24.16 -24.83
CA VAL A 58 15.40 25.36 -25.45
C VAL A 58 15.16 26.58 -24.55
N ALA A 59 13.93 26.82 -24.11
CA ALA A 59 13.59 27.93 -23.22
C ALA A 59 14.44 27.93 -21.94
N LEU A 60 14.63 26.77 -21.33
CA LEU A 60 15.38 26.63 -20.08
C LEU A 60 16.89 26.74 -20.29
N TRP A 61 17.51 25.84 -21.06
CA TRP A 61 18.97 25.76 -21.21
C TRP A 61 19.57 26.90 -22.02
N LYS A 62 18.91 27.39 -23.08
CA LYS A 62 19.47 28.47 -23.89
C LYS A 62 19.33 29.82 -23.19
N TYR A 63 18.17 30.08 -22.56
CA TYR A 63 17.76 31.45 -22.25
C TYR A 63 17.60 31.79 -20.75
N VAL A 64 17.36 30.82 -19.86
CA VAL A 64 16.95 31.15 -18.47
C VAL A 64 17.86 30.56 -17.40
N MET A 65 18.20 29.27 -17.50
CA MET A 65 18.98 28.58 -16.47
C MET A 65 20.40 29.14 -16.38
N GLN A 66 20.90 29.32 -15.16
CA GLN A 66 22.28 29.75 -14.89
C GLN A 66 23.16 28.55 -14.55
N TYR A 67 24.00 28.13 -15.50
CA TYR A 67 24.87 26.96 -15.37
C TYR A 67 26.17 27.16 -16.18
N ALA A 68 27.15 26.28 -15.98
CA ALA A 68 28.46 26.37 -16.60
C ALA A 68 28.92 24.97 -17.02
N PRO A 69 28.74 24.58 -18.29
CA PRO A 69 28.99 23.21 -18.74
C PRO A 69 30.46 22.78 -18.63
N HIS A 70 31.40 23.74 -18.62
CA HIS A 70 32.83 23.47 -18.45
C HIS A 70 33.31 23.48 -16.99
N THR A 71 32.44 23.91 -16.07
CA THR A 71 32.67 23.91 -14.61
C THR A 71 31.37 23.47 -13.93
N PRO A 72 30.89 22.24 -14.20
CA PRO A 72 29.53 21.81 -13.87
C PRO A 72 29.28 21.71 -12.36
N ASN A 73 30.34 21.70 -11.55
CA ASN A 73 30.28 21.65 -10.10
C ASN A 73 30.32 23.03 -9.42
N PHE A 74 30.29 24.15 -10.15
CA PHE A 74 30.31 25.46 -9.50
C PHE A 74 29.11 25.61 -8.55
N PHE A 75 29.37 26.17 -7.36
CA PHE A 75 28.51 25.98 -6.21
C PHE A 75 27.12 26.62 -6.38
N ASN A 76 27.08 27.86 -6.91
CA ASN A 76 25.86 28.67 -7.04
C ASN A 76 25.12 28.49 -8.38
N ARG A 77 25.25 27.34 -9.06
CA ARG A 77 24.50 27.06 -10.29
C ARG A 77 23.02 26.82 -10.02
N ASP A 78 22.15 27.22 -10.93
CA ASP A 78 20.78 26.72 -10.94
C ASP A 78 20.81 25.17 -11.04
N ARG A 79 19.88 24.51 -10.35
CA ARG A 79 19.79 23.05 -10.23
C ARG A 79 18.65 22.56 -11.11
N PHE A 80 18.88 21.55 -11.95
CA PHE A 80 17.84 20.94 -12.78
C PHE A 80 17.61 19.48 -12.42
N ILE A 81 16.34 19.09 -12.29
CA ILE A 81 15.91 17.74 -11.95
C ILE A 81 14.88 17.29 -12.98
N LEU A 82 15.12 16.12 -13.58
CA LEU A 82 14.17 15.44 -14.46
C LEU A 82 13.42 14.37 -13.67
N SER A 83 12.29 14.73 -13.05
CA SER A 83 11.52 13.79 -12.21
C SER A 83 10.87 12.67 -13.03
N ASN A 84 10.39 12.99 -14.24
CA ASN A 84 9.98 12.03 -15.27
C ASN A 84 11.21 11.41 -15.96
N GLY A 85 12.05 10.75 -15.18
CA GLY A 85 13.39 10.29 -15.58
C GLY A 85 13.45 9.37 -16.81
N HIS A 86 12.35 8.70 -17.17
CA HIS A 86 12.29 7.89 -18.38
C HIS A 86 12.58 8.70 -19.65
N THR A 87 12.31 10.02 -19.63
CA THR A 87 12.63 10.96 -20.71
C THR A 87 14.10 11.42 -20.72
N CYS A 88 15.03 10.69 -20.10
CA CYS A 88 16.43 11.09 -19.87
C CYS A 88 17.17 11.63 -21.11
N LEU A 89 16.86 11.14 -22.31
CA LEU A 89 17.42 11.69 -23.56
C LEU A 89 17.13 13.18 -23.75
N PHE A 90 16.04 13.71 -23.18
CA PHE A 90 15.78 15.14 -23.10
C PHE A 90 16.96 15.86 -22.42
N GLN A 91 17.29 15.46 -21.19
CA GLN A 91 18.38 16.06 -20.42
C GLN A 91 19.73 15.80 -21.07
N TYR A 92 20.06 14.55 -21.41
CA TYR A 92 21.37 14.20 -21.98
C TYR A 92 21.63 14.97 -23.28
N THR A 93 20.63 15.10 -24.15
CA THR A 93 20.78 15.84 -25.40
C THR A 93 21.06 17.32 -25.14
N PHE A 94 20.39 17.96 -24.18
CA PHE A 94 20.72 19.34 -23.81
C PHE A 94 22.11 19.46 -23.16
N LEU A 95 22.55 18.50 -22.36
CA LEU A 95 23.92 18.48 -21.83
C LEU A 95 24.94 18.42 -22.98
N HIS A 96 24.70 17.59 -24.00
CA HIS A 96 25.54 17.54 -25.20
C HIS A 96 25.55 18.87 -25.96
N LEU A 97 24.37 19.38 -26.32
CA LEU A 97 24.21 20.57 -27.15
C LEU A 97 24.79 21.83 -26.49
N THR A 98 24.75 21.90 -25.16
CA THR A 98 25.24 23.06 -24.39
C THR A 98 26.73 22.98 -24.07
N GLY A 99 27.39 21.86 -24.37
CA GLY A 99 28.85 21.73 -24.32
C GLY A 99 29.41 21.08 -23.05
N TYR A 100 28.64 20.25 -22.34
CA TYR A 100 29.22 19.44 -21.25
C TYR A 100 30.28 18.50 -21.84
N LYS A 101 31.51 18.57 -21.32
CA LYS A 101 32.68 17.89 -21.93
C LYS A 101 32.54 16.38 -21.96
N ALA A 102 31.98 15.79 -20.90
CA ALA A 102 31.76 14.35 -20.81
C ALA A 102 30.62 13.87 -21.74
N MET A 103 29.62 14.72 -22.00
CA MET A 103 28.45 14.35 -22.79
C MET A 103 28.69 14.55 -24.29
N THR A 104 29.51 13.69 -24.88
CA THR A 104 29.78 13.69 -26.32
C THR A 104 28.64 13.05 -27.13
N LEU A 105 28.65 13.20 -28.46
CA LEU A 105 27.69 12.51 -29.32
C LEU A 105 27.86 10.98 -29.24
N ASP A 106 29.10 10.50 -29.03
CA ASP A 106 29.38 9.08 -28.83
C ASP A 106 28.74 8.57 -27.52
N GLN A 107 28.77 9.38 -26.48
CA GLN A 107 28.09 9.08 -25.21
C GLN A 107 26.57 9.09 -25.38
N LEU A 108 25.97 10.03 -26.12
CA LEU A 108 24.54 9.95 -26.44
C LEU A 108 24.17 8.65 -27.16
N LYS A 109 24.99 8.22 -28.13
CA LYS A 109 24.80 6.95 -28.85
C LYS A 109 24.95 5.73 -27.95
N SER A 110 25.55 5.86 -26.76
CA SER A 110 25.63 4.78 -25.77
C SER A 110 24.29 4.49 -25.05
N TYR A 111 23.25 5.29 -25.28
CA TYR A 111 21.92 5.05 -24.72
C TYR A 111 21.41 3.64 -25.05
N HIS A 112 21.14 2.82 -24.02
CA HIS A 112 20.80 1.38 -24.12
C HIS A 112 21.90 0.45 -24.64
N SER A 113 23.13 0.93 -24.78
CA SER A 113 24.28 0.06 -25.09
C SER A 113 24.73 -0.75 -23.86
N ASP A 114 25.50 -1.80 -24.10
CA ASP A 114 26.13 -2.67 -23.10
C ASP A 114 27.51 -2.15 -22.63
N ARG A 115 27.90 -0.95 -23.07
CA ARG A 115 29.18 -0.32 -22.73
C ARG A 115 29.27 -0.01 -21.24
N THR A 116 30.34 -0.45 -20.61
CA THR A 116 30.61 -0.16 -19.18
C THR A 116 31.06 1.29 -18.93
N ASP A 117 31.48 2.00 -19.98
CA ASP A 117 31.86 3.43 -19.93
C ASP A 117 30.74 4.37 -20.38
N ALA A 118 29.52 3.85 -20.57
CA ALA A 118 28.35 4.62 -20.99
C ALA A 118 27.91 5.62 -19.90
N LEU A 119 27.64 6.85 -20.32
CA LEU A 119 27.11 7.93 -19.47
C LEU A 119 25.64 8.24 -19.79
N CYS A 120 24.97 7.39 -20.57
CA CYS A 120 23.56 7.56 -20.93
C CYS A 120 22.73 6.31 -20.57
N PRO A 121 22.64 5.92 -19.29
CA PRO A 121 21.72 4.86 -18.87
C PRO A 121 20.26 5.22 -19.16
N GLY A 122 19.37 4.22 -19.13
CA GLY A 122 17.93 4.37 -19.42
C GLY A 122 17.19 5.40 -18.56
N HIS A 123 17.77 5.80 -17.42
CA HIS A 123 17.30 6.83 -16.51
C HIS A 123 18.50 7.65 -15.98
N PRO A 124 18.34 8.93 -15.55
CA PRO A 124 19.44 9.77 -15.08
C PRO A 124 20.06 9.22 -13.79
N GLU A 125 21.39 9.21 -13.72
CA GLU A 125 22.18 8.81 -12.55
C GLU A 125 23.09 9.96 -12.11
N ILE A 126 23.17 10.21 -10.80
CA ILE A 126 23.86 11.37 -10.18
C ILE A 126 25.37 11.44 -10.51
N GLU A 127 25.96 10.31 -10.90
CA GLU A 127 27.36 10.20 -11.31
C GLU A 127 27.66 10.96 -12.61
N ILE A 128 26.63 11.29 -13.40
CA ILE A 128 26.77 11.97 -14.69
C ILE A 128 26.81 13.49 -14.48
N GLU A 129 27.84 14.15 -15.01
CA GLU A 129 27.95 15.61 -14.93
C GLU A 129 26.71 16.31 -15.51
N GLY A 130 26.07 17.17 -14.71
CA GLY A 130 24.83 17.86 -15.09
C GLY A 130 23.54 17.12 -14.72
N VAL A 131 23.64 15.96 -14.06
CA VAL A 131 22.53 15.28 -13.39
C VAL A 131 22.63 15.53 -11.88
N GLU A 132 21.65 16.21 -11.30
CA GLU A 132 21.68 16.60 -9.87
C GLU A 132 21.32 15.45 -8.92
N VAL A 133 20.45 14.54 -9.37
CA VAL A 133 19.97 13.38 -8.61
C VAL A 133 19.61 12.24 -9.57
N THR A 134 19.73 11.00 -9.10
CA THR A 134 19.24 9.83 -9.82
C THR A 134 17.72 9.79 -9.76
N THR A 135 17.06 9.75 -10.93
CA THR A 135 15.60 9.66 -11.04
C THR A 135 15.19 8.44 -11.85
N GLY A 136 13.88 8.20 -11.99
CA GLY A 136 13.33 7.01 -12.63
C GLY A 136 12.11 6.51 -11.87
N PRO A 137 12.23 6.14 -10.58
CA PRO A 137 11.08 6.01 -9.70
C PRO A 137 10.35 7.34 -9.61
N LEU A 138 9.12 7.37 -10.11
CA LEU A 138 8.36 8.60 -10.33
C LEU A 138 8.05 9.30 -8.99
N GLY A 139 7.88 10.62 -9.04
CA GLY A 139 7.61 11.46 -7.87
C GLY A 139 8.80 11.76 -6.96
N GLN A 140 9.81 10.88 -6.87
CA GLN A 140 11.02 11.10 -6.04
C GLN A 140 11.74 12.40 -6.40
N GLY A 141 11.91 12.68 -7.71
CA GLY A 141 12.58 13.89 -8.19
C GLY A 141 11.89 15.19 -7.76
N VAL A 142 10.57 15.16 -7.51
CA VAL A 142 9.85 16.31 -6.94
C VAL A 142 10.31 16.57 -5.52
N ALA A 143 10.35 15.54 -4.68
CA ALA A 143 10.83 15.65 -3.31
C ALA A 143 12.32 16.01 -3.24
N ASN A 144 13.16 15.48 -4.13
CA ASN A 144 14.57 15.89 -4.21
C ASN A 144 14.71 17.38 -4.56
N ALA A 145 13.90 17.90 -5.50
CA ALA A 145 13.91 19.31 -5.85
C ALA A 145 13.52 20.21 -4.67
N VAL A 146 12.56 19.77 -3.83
CA VAL A 146 12.23 20.44 -2.57
C VAL A 146 13.44 20.46 -1.63
N GLY A 147 14.17 19.36 -1.50
CA GLY A 147 15.42 19.29 -0.73
C GLY A 147 16.51 20.24 -1.22
N LEU A 148 16.74 20.29 -2.52
CA LEU A 148 17.70 21.23 -3.12
C LEU A 148 17.29 22.70 -2.88
N ALA A 149 15.99 23.01 -2.97
CA ALA A 149 15.47 24.34 -2.68
C ALA A 149 15.61 24.72 -1.20
N ILE A 150 15.38 23.78 -0.27
CA ILE A 150 15.63 23.94 1.17
C ILE A 150 17.11 24.23 1.43
N ALA A 151 18.03 23.46 0.82
CA ALA A 151 19.46 23.65 0.97
C ALA A 151 19.89 25.07 0.55
N THR A 152 19.45 25.54 -0.62
CA THR A 152 19.68 26.93 -1.06
C THR A 152 19.14 27.94 -0.06
N LYS A 153 17.90 27.78 0.42
CA LYS A 153 17.27 28.72 1.37
C LYS A 153 18.04 28.79 2.69
N ASN A 154 18.50 27.65 3.19
CA ASN A 154 19.30 27.57 4.40
C ASN A 154 20.65 28.26 4.22
N LEU A 155 21.40 27.89 3.19
CA LEU A 155 22.70 28.50 2.91
C LEU A 155 22.59 30.00 2.67
N ALA A 156 21.58 30.46 1.92
CA ALA A 156 21.33 31.88 1.68
C ALA A 156 21.05 32.63 2.99
N ALA A 157 20.17 32.09 3.85
CA ALA A 157 19.85 32.71 5.13
C ALA A 157 21.05 32.75 6.09
N THR A 158 21.92 31.75 6.04
CA THR A 158 23.13 31.70 6.88
C THR A 158 24.23 32.64 6.36
N PHE A 159 24.53 32.60 5.06
CA PHE A 159 25.75 33.18 4.49
C PHE A 159 25.55 34.51 3.75
N ASN A 160 24.38 34.77 3.15
CA ASN A 160 24.22 36.02 2.40
C ASN A 160 24.23 37.24 3.33
N ARG A 161 24.77 38.34 2.82
CA ARG A 161 24.81 39.65 3.49
C ARG A 161 24.38 40.73 2.48
N PRO A 162 23.99 41.94 2.92
CA PRO A 162 23.65 43.01 1.99
C PRO A 162 24.76 43.22 0.95
N ARG A 163 24.40 43.16 -0.34
CA ARG A 163 25.31 43.22 -1.51
C ARG A 163 26.16 41.96 -1.78
N TYR A 164 26.00 40.90 -0.98
CA TYR A 164 26.72 39.63 -1.10
C TYR A 164 25.77 38.44 -1.10
N GLU A 165 25.25 38.12 -2.27
CA GLU A 165 24.42 36.93 -2.51
C GLU A 165 25.30 35.77 -2.98
N VAL A 166 26.09 35.21 -2.07
CA VAL A 166 26.99 34.09 -2.36
C VAL A 166 26.25 32.80 -2.67
N VAL A 167 24.99 32.68 -2.21
CA VAL A 167 24.05 31.60 -2.58
C VAL A 167 22.70 32.20 -2.98
N SER A 168 22.29 31.98 -4.22
CA SER A 168 21.07 32.56 -4.82
C SER A 168 20.50 31.72 -5.97
N ASN A 169 20.97 30.47 -6.12
CA ASN A 169 20.57 29.60 -7.20
C ASN A 169 19.08 29.23 -7.17
N HIS A 170 18.52 28.91 -8.33
CA HIS A 170 17.14 28.43 -8.48
C HIS A 170 17.11 26.92 -8.71
N THR A 171 16.02 26.27 -8.31
CA THR A 171 15.77 24.83 -8.55
C THR A 171 14.64 24.66 -9.57
N TRP A 172 14.92 23.98 -10.66
CA TRP A 172 14.00 23.66 -11.76
C TRP A 172 13.71 22.16 -11.76
N CYS A 173 12.43 21.79 -11.67
CA CYS A 173 12.02 20.39 -11.67
C CYS A 173 11.04 20.12 -12.81
N MET A 174 11.43 19.30 -13.78
CA MET A 174 10.54 18.83 -14.82
C MET A 174 9.78 17.61 -14.33
N VAL A 175 8.47 17.58 -14.56
CA VAL A 175 7.57 16.46 -14.20
C VAL A 175 6.67 16.12 -15.38
N GLY A 176 6.21 14.88 -15.44
CA GLY A 176 5.08 14.46 -16.29
C GLY A 176 3.88 14.07 -15.42
N ASP A 177 2.81 13.58 -16.06
CA ASP A 177 1.54 13.26 -15.40
C ASP A 177 1.70 12.29 -14.23
N ALA A 178 2.47 11.22 -14.43
CA ALA A 178 2.62 10.15 -13.45
C ALA A 178 3.36 10.61 -12.17
N CYS A 179 4.29 11.57 -12.28
CA CYS A 179 4.94 12.14 -11.09
C CYS A 179 3.93 12.84 -10.16
N LEU A 180 2.83 13.38 -10.71
CA LEU A 180 1.80 14.10 -9.95
C LEU A 180 0.69 13.19 -9.40
N GLN A 181 0.76 11.88 -9.69
CA GLN A 181 -0.09 10.85 -9.09
C GLN A 181 0.59 10.16 -7.89
N GLU A 182 1.92 10.25 -7.81
CA GLU A 182 2.72 9.60 -6.75
C GLU A 182 2.60 10.31 -5.40
N GLY A 183 2.32 9.54 -4.34
CA GLY A 183 2.10 10.06 -2.99
C GLY A 183 3.26 10.91 -2.46
N VAL A 184 4.51 10.47 -2.68
CA VAL A 184 5.72 11.20 -2.29
C VAL A 184 5.82 12.60 -2.92
N ALA A 185 5.35 12.76 -4.17
CA ALA A 185 5.33 14.07 -4.81
C ALA A 185 4.26 14.97 -4.19
N LEU A 186 3.08 14.42 -3.87
CA LEU A 186 1.99 15.16 -3.24
C LEU A 186 2.38 15.66 -1.83
N GLU A 187 3.01 14.80 -1.04
CA GLU A 187 3.60 15.16 0.25
C GLU A 187 4.58 16.34 0.11
N ALA A 188 5.50 16.25 -0.86
CA ALA A 188 6.53 17.26 -1.09
C ALA A 188 5.95 18.58 -1.64
N ILE A 189 4.97 18.54 -2.55
CA ILE A 189 4.29 19.70 -3.12
C ILE A 189 3.57 20.49 -2.01
N SER A 190 2.83 19.78 -1.16
CA SER A 190 2.17 20.37 0.01
C SER A 190 3.18 21.06 0.93
N PHE A 191 4.29 20.37 1.22
CA PHE A 191 5.31 20.88 2.14
C PHE A 191 6.09 22.07 1.59
N ALA A 192 6.44 22.07 0.30
CA ALA A 192 7.17 23.18 -0.34
C ALA A 192 6.35 24.46 -0.40
N GLY A 193 5.04 24.35 -0.62
CA GLY A 193 4.12 25.48 -0.57
C GLY A 193 3.96 26.06 0.83
N HIS A 194 3.85 25.19 1.85
CA HIS A 194 3.88 25.58 3.27
C HIS A 194 5.15 26.37 3.62
N LEU A 195 6.32 25.86 3.20
CA LEU A 195 7.62 26.49 3.43
C LEU A 195 7.86 27.73 2.55
N ARG A 196 6.98 28.04 1.60
CA ARG A 196 7.10 29.19 0.68
C ARG A 196 8.44 29.23 -0.07
N LEU A 197 8.85 28.09 -0.63
CA LEU A 197 10.11 27.92 -1.36
C LEU A 197 10.10 28.64 -2.73
N ASN A 198 10.18 29.97 -2.72
CA ASN A 198 10.11 30.80 -3.93
C ASN A 198 11.24 30.60 -4.96
N ASN A 199 12.28 29.86 -4.58
CA ASN A 199 13.41 29.47 -5.43
C ASN A 199 13.19 28.11 -6.11
N LEU A 200 11.97 27.57 -6.07
CA LEU A 200 11.57 26.32 -6.70
C LEU A 200 10.54 26.58 -7.80
N THR A 201 10.78 25.99 -8.96
CA THR A 201 9.79 25.93 -10.04
C THR A 201 9.61 24.51 -10.55
N ILE A 202 8.37 24.03 -10.53
CA ILE A 202 7.97 22.78 -11.19
C ILE A 202 7.43 23.14 -12.58
N ILE A 203 7.96 22.49 -13.60
CA ILE A 203 7.53 22.58 -14.99
C ILE A 203 6.85 21.25 -15.31
N TYR A 204 5.56 21.29 -15.62
CA TYR A 204 4.75 20.12 -15.88
C TYR A 204 4.55 19.96 -17.39
N ASP A 205 5.14 18.89 -17.93
CA ASP A 205 4.84 18.35 -19.24
C ASP A 205 3.44 17.73 -19.24
N ASN A 206 2.46 18.57 -19.55
CA ASN A 206 1.05 18.19 -19.57
C ASN A 206 0.68 17.69 -20.97
N ASN A 207 1.02 16.44 -21.26
CA ASN A 207 0.69 15.80 -22.54
C ASN A 207 -0.57 14.93 -22.46
N GLN A 208 -1.14 14.74 -21.26
CA GLN A 208 -2.35 13.96 -21.00
C GLN A 208 -2.24 12.46 -21.36
N ILE A 209 -1.03 11.90 -21.45
CA ILE A 209 -0.76 10.51 -21.79
C ILE A 209 0.17 9.84 -20.77
N THR A 210 -0.16 8.61 -20.39
CA THR A 210 0.66 7.70 -19.57
C THR A 210 0.93 6.40 -20.33
N CYS A 211 1.63 5.46 -19.70
CA CYS A 211 1.94 4.17 -20.33
C CYS A 211 0.68 3.37 -20.74
N ASP A 212 -0.40 3.47 -19.95
CA ASP A 212 -1.62 2.67 -20.17
C ASP A 212 -2.61 3.36 -21.13
N GLY A 213 -2.41 4.63 -21.47
CA GLY A 213 -3.38 5.42 -22.23
C GLY A 213 -3.46 6.86 -21.75
N SER A 214 -4.59 7.50 -22.00
CA SER A 214 -4.87 8.85 -21.53
C SER A 214 -4.92 8.93 -20.01
N VAL A 215 -4.51 10.08 -19.47
CA VAL A 215 -4.42 10.32 -18.02
C VAL A 215 -5.78 10.16 -17.32
N ASP A 216 -6.88 10.45 -18.02
CA ASP A 216 -8.25 10.33 -17.50
C ASP A 216 -8.70 8.89 -17.22
N LEU A 217 -7.93 7.87 -17.63
CA LEU A 217 -8.11 6.48 -17.19
C LEU A 217 -7.98 6.34 -15.67
N THR A 218 -7.12 7.14 -15.02
CA THR A 218 -6.83 7.03 -13.58
C THR A 218 -6.84 8.36 -12.82
N ASN A 219 -6.76 9.49 -13.52
CA ASN A 219 -6.65 10.81 -12.91
C ASN A 219 -7.39 11.89 -13.72
N THR A 220 -8.39 12.52 -13.11
CA THR A 220 -9.16 13.66 -13.69
C THR A 220 -9.11 14.90 -12.80
N GLU A 221 -8.09 15.00 -11.94
CA GLU A 221 -7.91 16.13 -11.03
C GLU A 221 -7.63 17.44 -11.77
N ASP A 222 -8.19 18.55 -11.27
CA ASP A 222 -7.71 19.88 -11.64
C ASP A 222 -6.36 20.15 -10.94
N ILE A 223 -5.28 19.81 -11.65
CA ILE A 223 -3.91 19.97 -11.16
C ILE A 223 -3.61 21.43 -10.82
N ASN A 224 -4.08 22.39 -11.61
CA ASN A 224 -3.84 23.81 -11.35
C ASN A 224 -4.53 24.25 -10.07
N ALA A 225 -5.78 23.85 -9.84
CA ALA A 225 -6.49 24.10 -8.59
C ALA A 225 -5.79 23.44 -7.40
N LYS A 226 -5.33 22.19 -7.55
CA LYS A 226 -4.55 21.47 -6.52
C LYS A 226 -3.29 22.24 -6.14
N MET A 227 -2.50 22.70 -7.12
CA MET A 227 -1.28 23.47 -6.87
C MET A 227 -1.57 24.80 -6.17
N ARG A 228 -2.60 25.53 -6.59
CA ARG A 228 -3.03 26.76 -5.91
C ARG A 228 -3.45 26.49 -4.45
N ALA A 229 -4.20 25.41 -4.21
CA ALA A 229 -4.60 24.99 -2.88
C ALA A 229 -3.40 24.63 -1.99
N CYS A 230 -2.33 24.08 -2.57
CA CYS A 230 -1.06 23.83 -1.89
C CYS A 230 -0.19 25.10 -1.71
N GLY A 231 -0.64 26.29 -2.11
CA GLY A 231 0.10 27.54 -1.90
C GLY A 231 1.11 27.90 -2.99
N TRP A 232 0.97 27.34 -4.20
CA TRP A 232 1.83 27.64 -5.34
C TRP A 232 1.24 28.75 -6.23
N ASP A 233 2.11 29.51 -6.88
CA ASP A 233 1.72 30.31 -8.04
C ASP A 233 1.61 29.39 -9.27
N VAL A 234 0.61 29.62 -10.12
CA VAL A 234 0.35 28.79 -11.30
C VAL A 234 0.38 29.63 -12.57
N ILE A 235 1.12 29.16 -13.58
CA ILE A 235 1.19 29.76 -14.92
C ILE A 235 0.83 28.68 -15.94
N ASP A 236 -0.07 28.98 -16.87
CA ASP A 236 -0.43 28.08 -17.97
C ASP A 236 0.27 28.50 -19.26
N ILE A 237 0.76 27.52 -20.02
CA ILE A 237 1.26 27.64 -21.39
C ILE A 237 0.48 26.67 -22.26
N GLU A 238 -0.30 27.21 -23.20
CA GLU A 238 -1.20 26.41 -24.05
C GLU A 238 -0.46 25.73 -25.23
N ASP A 239 0.62 26.34 -25.75
CA ASP A 239 1.46 25.74 -26.79
C ASP A 239 2.87 25.48 -26.26
N GLY A 240 3.05 24.37 -25.57
CA GLY A 240 4.32 23.92 -25.04
C GLY A 240 5.26 23.29 -26.06
N CYS A 241 4.75 22.95 -27.26
CA CYS A 241 5.54 22.30 -28.31
C CYS A 241 6.34 23.32 -29.14
N TYR A 242 5.84 24.56 -29.29
CA TYR A 242 6.45 25.56 -30.16
C TYR A 242 6.60 26.98 -29.55
N ASP A 243 5.92 27.34 -28.44
CA ASP A 243 6.03 28.70 -27.87
C ASP A 243 7.24 28.88 -26.93
N ILE A 244 8.44 28.86 -27.51
CA ILE A 244 9.70 29.08 -26.75
C ILE A 244 9.65 30.41 -25.98
N HIS A 245 9.13 31.48 -26.60
CA HIS A 245 9.15 32.82 -25.98
C HIS A 245 8.16 32.96 -24.83
N GLY A 246 6.97 32.36 -24.93
CA GLY A 246 6.00 32.26 -23.84
C GLY A 246 6.57 31.48 -22.66
N ILE A 247 7.22 30.33 -22.91
CA ILE A 247 7.88 29.54 -21.87
C ILE A 247 9.02 30.34 -21.22
N VAL A 248 9.86 31.02 -21.99
CA VAL A 248 10.93 31.91 -21.44
C VAL A 248 10.33 33.00 -20.55
N ALA A 249 9.22 33.61 -20.94
CA ALA A 249 8.54 34.62 -20.15
C ALA A 249 8.03 34.04 -18.82
N ALA A 250 7.41 32.85 -18.85
CA ALA A 250 6.92 32.15 -17.66
C ALA A 250 8.05 31.75 -16.70
N LEU A 251 9.15 31.18 -17.22
CA LEU A 251 10.32 30.82 -16.41
C LEU A 251 10.97 32.06 -15.77
N LYS A 252 11.10 33.17 -16.52
CA LYS A 252 11.61 34.44 -15.97
C LYS A 252 10.66 35.06 -14.94
N GLN A 253 9.36 34.88 -15.10
CA GLN A 253 8.36 35.30 -14.12
C GLN A 253 8.48 34.46 -12.84
N ALA A 254 8.61 33.13 -12.97
CA ALA A 254 8.80 32.23 -11.84
C ALA A 254 10.04 32.59 -11.01
N LYS A 255 11.19 32.88 -11.66
CA LYS A 255 12.42 33.33 -10.99
C LYS A 255 12.28 34.69 -10.27
N LYS A 256 11.27 35.49 -10.62
CA LYS A 256 10.96 36.77 -9.94
C LYS A 256 10.01 36.59 -8.76
N SER A 257 9.50 35.38 -8.50
CA SER A 257 8.64 35.14 -7.34
C SER A 257 9.39 35.46 -6.06
N ILE A 258 8.77 36.28 -5.21
CA ILE A 258 9.34 36.65 -3.91
C ILE A 258 8.66 35.93 -2.75
N GLN A 259 7.53 35.24 -2.96
CA GLN A 259 6.77 34.63 -1.85
C GLN A 259 6.46 33.15 -1.99
N LYS A 260 6.34 32.58 -3.21
CA LYS A 260 5.79 31.24 -3.38
C LYS A 260 6.56 30.44 -4.41
N PRO A 261 6.65 29.10 -4.26
CA PRO A 261 7.09 28.26 -5.36
C PRO A 261 6.13 28.40 -6.55
N THR A 262 6.63 28.19 -7.76
CA THR A 262 5.84 28.35 -9.00
C THR A 262 5.65 27.02 -9.72
N PHE A 263 4.43 26.75 -10.17
CA PHE A 263 4.07 25.63 -11.01
C PHE A 263 3.72 26.16 -12.40
N ILE A 264 4.39 25.67 -13.43
CA ILE A 264 4.12 26.02 -14.83
C ILE A 264 3.52 24.80 -15.50
N ASN A 265 2.23 24.88 -15.83
CA ASN A 265 1.50 23.87 -16.57
C ASN A 265 1.70 24.11 -18.05
N VAL A 266 2.48 23.24 -18.71
CA VAL A 266 2.86 23.40 -20.12
C VAL A 266 2.20 22.30 -20.95
N ARG A 267 1.21 22.65 -21.78
CA ARG A 267 0.52 21.68 -22.62
C ARG A 267 1.38 21.29 -23.80
N THR A 268 1.68 20.01 -23.92
CA THR A 268 2.49 19.47 -25.00
C THR A 268 1.75 18.33 -25.69
N VAL A 269 2.32 17.80 -26.77
CA VAL A 269 1.83 16.62 -27.46
C VAL A 269 2.93 15.58 -27.42
N ILE A 270 2.67 14.43 -26.80
CA ILE A 270 3.61 13.31 -26.79
C ILE A 270 3.81 12.80 -28.22
N GLY A 271 5.05 12.57 -28.65
CA GLY A 271 5.33 12.10 -30.01
C GLY A 271 4.94 13.11 -31.10
N VAL A 272 4.92 14.40 -30.77
CA VAL A 272 4.57 15.52 -31.67
C VAL A 272 5.17 15.37 -33.07
N ASP A 273 4.38 15.72 -34.09
CA ASP A 273 4.69 15.63 -35.53
C ASP A 273 4.97 14.21 -36.05
N THR A 274 4.51 13.17 -35.35
CA THR A 274 4.54 11.79 -35.84
C THR A 274 3.12 11.24 -36.03
N ALA A 275 2.99 10.13 -36.75
CA ALA A 275 1.70 9.46 -36.94
C ALA A 275 1.05 8.94 -35.64
N ILE A 276 1.82 8.84 -34.55
CA ILE A 276 1.37 8.37 -33.23
C ILE A 276 1.32 9.50 -32.19
N ALA A 277 1.30 10.76 -32.64
CA ALA A 277 1.22 11.92 -31.76
C ALA A 277 -0.05 11.86 -30.89
N GLY A 278 0.10 12.11 -29.59
CA GLY A 278 -1.01 12.07 -28.63
C GLY A 278 -1.46 10.65 -28.23
N ASP A 279 -0.73 9.61 -28.62
CA ASP A 279 -1.06 8.21 -28.31
C ASP A 279 -0.05 7.61 -27.30
N ALA A 280 -0.52 6.69 -26.45
CA ALA A 280 0.33 5.98 -25.48
C ALA A 280 1.42 5.13 -26.12
N ILE A 281 1.26 4.71 -27.39
CA ILE A 281 2.30 4.03 -28.16
C ILE A 281 3.56 4.90 -28.28
N ALA A 282 3.46 6.24 -28.22
CA ALA A 282 4.64 7.10 -28.26
C ALA A 282 5.44 7.12 -26.94
N HIS A 283 4.94 6.51 -25.86
CA HIS A 283 5.51 6.61 -24.53
C HIS A 283 6.84 5.86 -24.37
N GLY A 284 6.82 4.53 -24.52
CA GLY A 284 7.91 3.64 -24.08
C GLY A 284 8.53 2.75 -25.16
N VAL A 285 8.23 3.02 -26.43
CA VAL A 285 8.82 2.30 -27.57
C VAL A 285 9.44 3.25 -28.58
N ALA A 286 10.44 2.77 -29.32
CA ALA A 286 10.95 3.49 -30.48
C ALA A 286 9.82 3.70 -31.51
N LEU A 287 9.89 4.81 -32.25
CA LEU A 287 8.84 5.19 -33.21
C LEU A 287 8.67 4.18 -34.36
N GLY A 288 9.71 3.39 -34.66
CA GLY A 288 9.77 2.51 -35.83
C GLY A 288 10.45 3.21 -37.01
N ALA A 289 11.29 2.48 -37.75
CA ALA A 289 12.15 3.04 -38.79
C ALA A 289 11.40 3.83 -39.87
N ASN A 290 10.18 3.41 -40.23
CA ASN A 290 9.34 4.11 -41.20
C ASN A 290 8.88 5.48 -40.67
N ASN A 291 8.38 5.52 -39.43
CA ASN A 291 7.94 6.77 -38.79
C ASN A 291 9.11 7.74 -38.61
N VAL A 292 10.31 7.25 -38.28
CA VAL A 292 11.53 8.08 -38.22
C VAL A 292 11.89 8.66 -39.59
N ALA A 293 11.83 7.84 -40.65
CA ALA A 293 12.12 8.30 -42.01
C ALA A 293 11.08 9.31 -42.52
N GLU A 294 9.80 9.14 -42.17
CA GLU A 294 8.72 10.08 -42.50
C GLU A 294 8.89 11.41 -41.76
N LEU A 295 9.14 11.38 -40.45
CA LEU A 295 9.45 12.57 -39.65
C LEU A 295 10.63 13.36 -40.25
N LYS A 296 11.70 12.67 -40.66
CA LYS A 296 12.85 13.31 -41.32
C LYS A 296 12.43 14.00 -42.62
N LYS A 297 11.64 13.36 -43.48
CA LYS A 297 11.15 13.97 -44.72
C LYS A 297 10.30 15.21 -44.45
N GLU A 298 9.38 15.13 -43.49
CA GLU A 298 8.50 16.24 -43.10
C GLU A 298 9.30 17.44 -42.60
N TYR A 299 10.37 17.19 -41.84
CA TYR A 299 11.25 18.24 -41.33
C TYR A 299 12.33 18.70 -42.32
N GLY A 300 12.41 18.12 -43.52
CA GLY A 300 13.41 18.48 -44.53
C GLY A 300 14.80 17.88 -44.31
N PHE A 301 14.91 16.80 -43.54
CA PHE A 301 16.13 16.02 -43.32
C PHE A 301 16.22 14.83 -44.30
N ASN A 302 17.45 14.39 -44.59
CA ASN A 302 17.68 13.17 -45.38
C ASN A 302 17.23 11.93 -44.58
N PRO A 303 16.26 11.13 -45.06
CA PRO A 303 15.75 9.97 -44.32
C PRO A 303 16.79 8.85 -44.12
N HIS A 304 17.92 8.89 -44.83
CA HIS A 304 18.99 7.88 -44.75
C HIS A 304 20.17 8.29 -43.86
N GLU A 305 20.19 9.52 -43.34
CA GLU A 305 21.21 9.98 -42.41
C GLU A 305 20.70 9.90 -40.98
N ASN A 306 21.57 9.52 -40.03
CA ASN A 306 21.23 9.40 -38.61
C ASN A 306 22.14 10.30 -37.77
N PHE A 307 21.62 10.76 -36.63
CA PHE A 307 22.35 11.55 -35.63
C PHE A 307 22.91 12.86 -36.17
N VAL A 308 22.17 13.51 -37.07
CA VAL A 308 22.59 14.74 -37.73
C VAL A 308 22.44 15.93 -36.76
N ILE A 309 23.56 16.58 -36.46
CA ILE A 309 23.59 17.87 -35.75
C ILE A 309 24.15 18.93 -36.70
N THR A 310 23.27 19.80 -37.19
CA THR A 310 23.60 20.77 -38.23
C THR A 310 24.48 21.92 -37.71
N PRO A 311 25.22 22.62 -38.59
CA PRO A 311 25.97 23.82 -38.21
C PRO A 311 25.11 24.90 -37.54
N THR A 312 23.84 25.01 -37.93
CA THR A 312 22.89 25.93 -37.31
C THR A 312 22.63 25.59 -35.85
N VAL A 313 22.40 24.31 -35.51
CA VAL A 313 22.23 23.88 -34.12
C VAL A 313 23.50 24.13 -33.30
N ARG A 314 24.68 23.82 -33.83
CA ARG A 314 25.95 24.07 -33.14
C ARG A 314 26.15 25.55 -32.84
N ARG A 315 25.96 26.41 -33.84
CA ARG A 315 26.04 27.87 -33.70
C ARG A 315 24.99 28.39 -32.70
N PHE A 316 23.80 27.80 -32.68
CA PHE A 316 22.74 28.21 -31.77
C PHE A 316 23.12 28.04 -30.29
N PHE A 317 23.99 27.09 -29.92
CA PHE A 317 24.43 26.88 -28.53
C PHE A 317 25.89 27.29 -28.24
N GLU A 318 26.63 27.80 -29.23
CA GLU A 318 28.08 28.00 -29.13
C GLU A 318 28.51 29.02 -28.06
N ASP A 319 27.62 29.95 -27.68
CA ASP A 319 27.88 30.99 -26.67
C ASP A 319 27.79 30.46 -25.22
N ILE A 320 27.13 29.30 -25.01
CA ILE A 320 26.79 28.81 -23.67
C ILE A 320 28.03 28.57 -22.79
N PRO A 321 29.10 27.89 -23.26
CA PRO A 321 30.27 27.65 -22.40
C PRO A 321 30.95 28.94 -21.95
N ALA A 322 31.08 29.94 -22.83
CA ALA A 322 31.69 31.22 -22.50
C ALA A 322 30.84 32.01 -21.49
N ARG A 323 29.51 32.04 -21.69
CA ARG A 323 28.57 32.65 -20.74
C ARG A 323 28.60 31.97 -19.38
N GLY A 324 28.65 30.64 -19.34
CA GLY A 324 28.78 29.88 -18.10
C GLY A 324 30.08 30.18 -17.36
N GLN A 325 31.20 30.28 -18.08
CA GLN A 325 32.48 30.65 -17.46
C GLN A 325 32.48 32.08 -16.90
N ALA A 326 31.77 33.02 -17.54
CA ALA A 326 31.59 34.36 -16.99
C ALA A 326 30.86 34.31 -15.64
N LEU A 327 29.80 33.51 -15.50
CA LEU A 327 29.10 33.31 -14.21
C LEU A 327 30.03 32.78 -13.11
N VAL A 328 30.90 31.83 -13.45
CA VAL A 328 31.89 31.28 -12.50
C VAL A 328 32.88 32.35 -12.07
N ASN A 329 33.40 33.14 -13.01
CA ASN A 329 34.36 34.21 -12.71
C ASN A 329 33.72 35.31 -11.84
N ASP A 330 32.50 35.72 -12.16
CA ASP A 330 31.75 36.72 -11.41
C ASP A 330 31.45 36.24 -9.99
N TRP A 331 31.05 34.97 -9.83
CA TRP A 331 30.81 34.37 -8.52
C TRP A 331 32.09 34.24 -7.70
N ASN A 332 33.21 33.81 -8.30
CA ASN A 332 34.50 33.76 -7.61
C ASN A 332 34.95 35.14 -7.13
N ALA A 333 34.79 36.18 -7.96
CA ALA A 333 35.09 37.56 -7.58
C ALA A 333 34.14 38.08 -6.47
N LEU A 334 32.88 37.65 -6.46
CA LEU A 334 31.95 37.93 -5.37
C LEU A 334 32.40 37.27 -4.06
N VAL A 335 32.74 35.98 -4.09
CA VAL A 335 33.22 35.23 -2.93
C VAL A 335 34.53 35.82 -2.41
N GLU A 336 35.47 36.22 -3.28
CA GLU A 336 36.72 36.85 -2.85
C GLU A 336 36.47 38.15 -2.07
N ARG A 337 35.57 39.01 -2.57
CA ARG A 337 35.19 40.24 -1.86
C ARG A 337 34.46 39.94 -0.56
N TYR A 338 33.56 38.95 -0.57
CA TYR A 338 32.85 38.48 0.61
C TYR A 338 33.82 37.97 1.69
N SER A 339 34.84 37.18 1.32
CA SER A 339 35.84 36.66 2.25
C SER A 339 36.71 37.74 2.90
N LYS A 340 36.94 38.86 2.21
CA LYS A 340 37.65 40.01 2.77
C LYS A 340 36.79 40.79 3.78
N GLU A 341 35.48 40.91 3.53
CA GLU A 341 34.56 41.67 4.40
C GLU A 341 34.03 40.84 5.58
N PHE A 342 33.85 39.53 5.40
CA PHE A 342 33.28 38.61 6.40
C PHE A 342 34.17 37.35 6.59
N PRO A 343 35.42 37.49 7.07
CA PRO A 343 36.41 36.40 7.05
C PRO A 343 36.00 35.16 7.85
N GLU A 344 35.40 35.32 9.03
CA GLU A 344 34.95 34.18 9.85
C GLU A 344 33.81 33.40 9.17
N LEU A 345 32.83 34.13 8.65
CA LEU A 345 31.67 33.55 7.97
C LEU A 345 32.07 32.91 6.64
N ALA A 346 33.05 33.50 5.95
CA ALA A 346 33.63 32.93 4.74
C ALA A 346 34.45 31.68 5.00
N ALA A 347 35.17 31.60 6.12
CA ALA A 347 35.85 30.37 6.53
C ALA A 347 34.83 29.25 6.82
N GLU A 348 33.72 29.56 7.50
CA GLU A 348 32.62 28.60 7.68
C GLU A 348 31.99 28.20 6.34
N PHE A 349 31.72 29.16 5.46
CA PHE A 349 31.18 28.90 4.12
C PHE A 349 32.10 27.99 3.31
N GLN A 350 33.42 28.26 3.33
CA GLN A 350 34.42 27.45 2.65
C GLN A 350 34.41 26.00 3.18
N LEU A 351 34.47 25.81 4.49
CA LEU A 351 34.38 24.49 5.12
C LEU A 351 33.12 23.73 4.68
N ARG A 352 31.97 24.41 4.64
CA ARG A 352 30.69 23.84 4.16
C ARG A 352 30.73 23.47 2.69
N THR A 353 31.26 24.34 1.83
CA THR A 353 31.35 24.08 0.37
C THR A 353 32.33 22.96 0.03
N GLU A 354 33.36 22.76 0.86
CA GLU A 354 34.36 21.69 0.72
C GLU A 354 33.93 20.36 1.37
N GLY A 355 32.76 20.33 2.02
CA GLY A 355 32.23 19.12 2.67
C GLY A 355 33.08 18.67 3.87
N GLN A 356 33.73 19.60 4.55
CA GLN A 356 34.58 19.33 5.72
C GLN A 356 33.80 19.52 7.02
N LEU A 357 33.85 18.52 7.89
CA LEU A 357 33.39 18.63 9.28
C LEU A 357 34.46 19.32 10.13
N SER A 358 34.05 19.99 11.22
CA SER A 358 35.01 20.53 12.18
C SER A 358 35.84 19.39 12.80
N ALA A 359 37.16 19.56 12.92
CA ALA A 359 38.08 18.48 13.31
C ALA A 359 37.82 17.91 14.73
N ASP A 360 37.03 18.60 15.54
CA ASP A 360 36.73 18.33 16.95
C ASP A 360 35.34 17.72 17.18
N TRP A 361 34.57 17.40 16.13
CA TRP A 361 33.20 16.89 16.29
C TRP A 361 33.12 15.64 17.18
N ASN A 362 34.14 14.76 17.11
CA ASN A 362 34.20 13.52 17.88
C ASN A 362 34.42 13.77 19.39
N GLN A 363 35.00 14.92 19.78
CA GLN A 363 35.24 15.30 21.17
C GLN A 363 33.95 15.73 21.87
N LEU A 364 32.90 16.02 21.10
CA LEU A 364 31.56 16.37 21.60
C LEU A 364 30.76 15.14 22.05
N ILE A 365 31.19 13.93 21.67
CA ILE A 365 30.59 12.69 22.15
C ILE A 365 30.95 12.52 23.63
N PRO A 366 29.99 12.27 24.53
CA PRO A 366 30.28 12.01 25.92
C PRO A 366 31.32 10.89 26.11
N LYS A 367 32.27 11.13 27.03
CA LYS A 367 33.27 10.12 27.43
C LYS A 367 32.69 9.06 28.35
N GLU A 368 31.66 9.44 29.09
CA GLU A 368 30.95 8.58 30.04
C GLU A 368 29.45 8.84 29.85
N PHE A 369 28.66 7.79 30.08
CA PHE A 369 27.20 7.83 30.05
C PHE A 369 26.65 7.52 31.44
N PRO A 370 25.38 7.88 31.72
CA PRO A 370 24.72 7.51 32.97
C PRO A 370 24.78 5.98 33.19
N SER A 371 24.95 5.55 34.44
CA SER A 371 24.98 4.13 34.78
C SER A 371 23.59 3.50 34.88
N GLU A 372 22.54 4.30 35.06
CA GLU A 372 21.17 3.80 35.10
C GLU A 372 20.70 3.23 33.75
N PRO A 373 19.75 2.27 33.76
CA PRO A 373 19.13 1.78 32.55
C PRO A 373 18.60 2.92 31.67
N THR A 374 19.05 2.95 30.42
CA THR A 374 18.79 4.03 29.47
C THR A 374 18.34 3.44 28.13
N ALA A 375 17.26 3.94 27.55
CA ALA A 375 16.80 3.48 26.23
C ALA A 375 17.78 3.94 25.16
N SER A 376 18.10 3.11 24.16
CA SER A 376 19.10 3.51 23.14
C SER A 376 18.63 4.70 22.29
N ARG A 377 17.32 4.99 22.20
CA ARG A 377 16.83 6.24 21.60
C ARG A 377 17.21 7.48 22.40
N ALA A 378 17.21 7.37 23.74
CA ALA A 378 17.62 8.46 24.63
C ALA A 378 19.14 8.61 24.61
N ALA A 379 19.87 7.49 24.61
CA ALA A 379 21.32 7.48 24.41
C ALA A 379 21.72 8.13 23.07
N SER A 380 20.95 7.88 22.01
CA SER A 380 21.13 8.52 20.71
C SER A 380 21.05 10.04 20.82
N GLY A 381 20.10 10.57 21.59
CA GLY A 381 20.02 11.99 21.92
C GLY A 381 21.22 12.50 22.75
N LEU A 382 21.68 11.74 23.75
CA LEU A 382 22.85 12.08 24.56
C LEU A 382 24.14 12.20 23.71
N VAL A 383 24.27 11.33 22.71
CA VAL A 383 25.42 11.33 21.77
C VAL A 383 25.31 12.45 20.75
N PHE A 384 24.17 12.54 20.05
CA PHE A 384 24.08 13.36 18.85
C PHE A 384 23.69 14.82 19.12
N ASN A 385 22.88 15.11 20.13
CA ASN A 385 22.42 16.48 20.37
C ASN A 385 23.56 17.48 20.63
N PRO A 386 24.64 17.16 21.39
CA PRO A 386 25.81 18.03 21.51
C PRO A 386 26.50 18.30 20.17
N ILE A 387 26.59 17.28 19.31
CA ILE A 387 27.15 17.41 17.96
C ILE A 387 26.25 18.32 17.11
N ALA A 388 24.94 18.05 17.09
CA ALA A 388 23.97 18.80 16.30
C ALA A 388 23.92 20.28 16.72
N GLU A 389 24.11 20.59 18.00
CA GLU A 389 24.17 21.97 18.50
C GLU A 389 25.39 22.73 17.95
N LYS A 390 26.60 22.13 18.02
CA LYS A 390 27.86 22.81 17.67
C LYS A 390 28.25 22.69 16.19
N VAL A 391 27.97 21.56 15.56
CA VAL A 391 28.36 21.27 14.17
C VAL A 391 27.22 21.61 13.24
N LYS A 392 27.34 22.77 12.57
CA LYS A 392 26.25 23.34 11.77
C LYS A 392 25.94 22.57 10.49
N THR A 393 26.79 21.61 10.09
CA THR A 393 26.60 20.76 8.90
C THR A 393 25.36 19.87 8.97
N PHE A 394 24.91 19.52 10.17
CA PHE A 394 23.76 18.66 10.36
C PHE A 394 22.44 19.42 10.17
N MET A 395 21.58 18.87 9.31
CA MET A 395 20.19 19.27 9.12
C MET A 395 19.30 18.16 9.69
N VAL A 396 18.72 18.38 10.86
CA VAL A 396 17.96 17.38 11.61
C VAL A 396 16.47 17.55 11.30
N GLY A 397 15.69 16.48 11.28
CA GLY A 397 14.25 16.62 11.20
C GLY A 397 13.49 15.33 11.42
N THR A 398 12.20 15.46 11.65
CA THR A 398 11.33 14.34 12.01
C THR A 398 9.99 14.40 11.30
N ALA A 399 9.45 13.21 11.02
CA ALA A 399 8.08 13.05 10.59
C ALA A 399 7.13 13.09 11.80
N ASP A 400 6.87 14.28 12.33
CA ASP A 400 5.93 14.58 13.43
C ASP A 400 6.17 13.85 14.77
N LEU A 401 7.39 13.35 15.01
CA LEU A 401 7.71 12.54 16.20
C LEU A 401 8.79 13.15 17.10
N SER A 402 8.95 14.48 17.06
CA SER A 402 9.93 15.24 17.86
C SER A 402 10.02 14.81 19.33
N PRO A 403 8.92 14.71 20.10
CA PRO A 403 8.98 14.33 21.51
C PRO A 403 9.34 12.84 21.73
N SER A 404 9.22 11.99 20.71
CA SER A 404 9.37 10.54 20.84
C SER A 404 10.76 10.04 20.46
N VAL A 405 11.44 10.72 19.53
CA VAL A 405 12.68 10.26 18.89
C VAL A 405 13.97 10.80 19.51
N ASN A 406 13.88 11.81 20.39
CA ASN A 406 15.00 12.43 21.11
C ASN A 406 16.08 13.13 20.25
N MET A 407 15.75 13.54 19.02
CA MET A 407 16.70 14.20 18.10
C MET A 407 16.67 15.74 18.14
N ALA A 408 15.79 16.33 18.96
CA ALA A 408 15.76 17.77 19.18
C ALA A 408 16.81 18.19 20.20
N TYR A 409 17.67 19.17 19.87
CA TYR A 409 18.69 19.70 20.75
C TYR A 409 18.29 21.04 21.39
N PRO A 410 18.82 21.40 22.56
CA PRO A 410 18.55 22.68 23.22
C PRO A 410 18.87 23.88 22.31
N GLY A 411 17.97 24.86 22.28
CA GLY A 411 18.16 26.07 21.49
C GLY A 411 18.07 25.88 19.97
N LYS A 412 17.55 24.73 19.50
CA LYS A 412 17.30 24.52 18.06
C LYS A 412 16.45 25.63 17.46
N VAL A 413 16.77 26.00 16.22
CA VAL A 413 15.95 26.88 15.38
C VAL A 413 15.31 26.03 14.31
N ASP A 414 13.99 26.15 14.17
CA ASP A 414 13.23 25.40 13.18
C ASP A 414 13.39 26.02 11.79
N PHE A 415 13.62 25.19 10.78
CA PHE A 415 13.61 25.63 9.39
C PHE A 415 12.16 25.94 9.00
N GLN A 416 11.84 27.23 8.91
CA GLN A 416 10.48 27.68 8.66
C GLN A 416 10.48 28.98 7.87
N ASN A 417 9.38 29.29 7.19
CA ASN A 417 9.20 30.63 6.65
C ASN A 417 9.17 31.66 7.80
N PRO A 418 9.99 32.73 7.75
CA PRO A 418 10.13 33.71 8.84
C PRO A 418 8.88 34.57 9.08
N ASP A 419 7.93 34.59 8.14
CA ASP A 419 6.64 35.29 8.27
C ASP A 419 5.54 34.36 8.82
N LEU A 420 5.77 33.04 8.88
CA LEU A 420 4.79 32.11 9.45
C LEU A 420 4.75 32.28 10.96
N ARG A 421 3.54 32.43 11.50
CA ARG A 421 3.30 32.42 12.95
C ARG A 421 2.37 31.25 13.27
N THR A 422 2.93 30.20 13.88
CA THR A 422 2.16 29.00 14.19
C THR A 422 1.29 29.20 15.44
N THR A 423 0.15 28.53 15.48
CA THR A 423 -0.79 28.61 16.62
C THR A 423 -0.21 28.01 17.90
N CYS A 424 0.66 27.00 17.78
CA CYS A 424 1.34 26.40 18.92
C CYS A 424 2.54 27.21 19.44
N GLY A 425 2.88 28.33 18.79
CA GLY A 425 3.97 29.22 19.19
C GLY A 425 5.37 28.78 18.74
N ILE A 426 5.51 27.60 18.13
CA ILE A 426 6.77 27.11 17.55
C ILE A 426 7.02 27.83 16.22
N ASN A 427 7.98 28.76 16.22
CA ASN A 427 8.34 29.56 15.04
C ASN A 427 9.79 29.31 14.65
N GLY A 428 10.18 29.79 13.48
CA GLY A 428 11.53 29.63 12.96
C GLY A 428 11.83 30.54 11.79
N ASP A 429 12.95 30.27 11.13
CA ASP A 429 13.39 30.99 9.94
C ASP A 429 14.20 30.03 9.03
N TYR A 430 14.59 30.50 7.85
CA TYR A 430 15.29 29.64 6.89
C TYR A 430 16.71 29.25 7.32
N SER A 431 17.33 29.93 8.29
CA SER A 431 18.63 29.52 8.85
C SER A 431 18.51 28.32 9.80
N GLY A 432 17.28 28.00 10.23
CA GLY A 432 16.98 26.86 11.08
C GLY A 432 17.50 25.53 10.53
N ARG A 433 17.89 24.64 11.45
CA ARG A 433 18.48 23.32 11.15
C ARG A 433 17.65 22.16 11.68
N TYR A 434 16.44 22.45 12.15
CA TYR A 434 15.48 21.45 12.57
C TYR A 434 14.21 21.51 11.71
N ILE A 435 13.90 20.45 10.97
CA ILE A 435 12.78 20.40 10.04
C ILE A 435 11.64 19.58 10.65
N HIS A 436 10.47 20.20 10.79
CA HIS A 436 9.21 19.49 11.04
C HIS A 436 8.59 19.10 9.70
N TYR A 437 8.77 17.85 9.28
CA TYR A 437 8.26 17.37 7.99
C TYR A 437 6.74 17.13 7.99
N GLY A 438 6.12 17.01 9.17
CA GLY A 438 4.77 16.45 9.33
C GLY A 438 4.77 14.93 9.09
N ILE A 439 3.60 14.31 8.99
CA ILE A 439 3.44 12.86 8.78
C ILE A 439 3.72 12.52 7.31
N ARG A 440 5.01 12.51 6.94
CA ARG A 440 5.49 12.46 5.55
C ARG A 440 6.83 11.72 5.44
N GLU A 441 6.91 10.47 5.87
CA GLU A 441 8.16 9.70 5.93
C GLU A 441 8.84 9.55 4.56
N HIS A 442 8.04 9.29 3.52
CA HIS A 442 8.55 9.10 2.16
C HIS A 442 9.14 10.40 1.65
N ALA A 443 8.42 11.53 1.74
CA ALA A 443 8.98 12.83 1.37
C ALA A 443 10.11 13.28 2.29
N MET A 444 10.09 13.00 3.60
CA MET A 444 11.19 13.33 4.53
C MET A 444 12.52 12.74 4.04
N CYS A 445 12.53 11.44 3.70
CA CYS A 445 13.74 10.77 3.24
C CYS A 445 14.15 11.24 1.83
N ALA A 446 13.18 11.44 0.93
CA ALA A 446 13.46 11.92 -0.44
C ALA A 446 13.93 13.38 -0.48
N ILE A 447 13.36 14.26 0.35
CA ILE A 447 13.83 15.64 0.56
C ILE A 447 15.24 15.63 1.14
N SER A 448 15.52 14.75 2.11
CA SER A 448 16.85 14.59 2.68
C SER A 448 17.89 14.15 1.64
N ASN A 449 17.53 13.27 0.71
CA ASN A 449 18.39 12.96 -0.44
C ASN A 449 18.69 14.21 -1.28
N GLY A 450 17.68 15.05 -1.54
CA GLY A 450 17.89 16.32 -2.24
C GLY A 450 18.82 17.28 -1.50
N ILE A 451 18.70 17.37 -0.16
CA ILE A 451 19.59 18.19 0.68
C ILE A 451 21.03 17.65 0.62
N ALA A 452 21.22 16.34 0.72
CA ALA A 452 22.53 15.69 0.63
C ALA A 452 23.17 15.81 -0.77
N ALA A 453 22.34 15.81 -1.83
CA ALA A 453 22.79 15.92 -3.22
C ALA A 453 23.22 17.34 -3.61
N PHE A 454 22.85 18.37 -2.84
CA PHE A 454 23.15 19.77 -3.17
C PHE A 454 24.64 20.01 -3.50
N ALA A 455 25.50 19.47 -2.64
CA ALA A 455 26.93 19.31 -2.81
C ALA A 455 27.44 18.29 -1.76
N PRO A 456 28.37 17.38 -2.10
CA PRO A 456 28.80 16.30 -1.21
C PRO A 456 29.20 16.80 0.18
N ASN A 457 28.52 16.27 1.21
CA ASN A 457 28.77 16.55 2.63
C ASN A 457 28.67 18.05 3.03
N THR A 458 28.17 18.94 2.16
CA THR A 458 27.80 20.31 2.53
C THR A 458 26.68 20.30 3.55
N PHE A 459 25.78 19.32 3.48
CA PHE A 459 24.83 19.00 4.53
C PHE A 459 24.98 17.52 4.87
N ILE A 460 24.74 17.19 6.15
CA ILE A 460 24.48 15.80 6.57
C ILE A 460 23.06 15.78 7.12
N PRO A 461 22.07 15.36 6.31
CA PRO A 461 20.70 15.24 6.78
C PRO A 461 20.57 14.11 7.80
N VAL A 462 19.83 14.39 8.87
CA VAL A 462 19.43 13.42 9.87
C VAL A 462 17.91 13.37 9.91
N THR A 463 17.34 12.22 9.55
CA THR A 463 15.89 12.01 9.62
C THR A 463 15.54 11.17 10.84
N SER A 464 14.35 11.36 11.40
CA SER A 464 13.88 10.51 12.49
C SER A 464 12.39 10.20 12.45
N SER A 465 12.07 8.91 12.60
CA SER A 465 10.71 8.36 12.76
C SER A 465 10.81 7.03 13.54
N PHE A 466 9.68 6.35 13.72
CA PHE A 466 9.68 4.96 14.19
C PHE A 466 10.26 4.04 13.12
N PHE A 467 10.98 3.00 13.53
CA PHE A 467 11.64 2.09 12.59
C PHE A 467 10.63 1.46 11.63
N MET A 468 9.45 1.09 12.14
CA MET A 468 8.38 0.55 11.31
C MET A 468 7.95 1.48 10.16
N PHE A 469 7.95 2.80 10.38
CA PHE A 469 7.50 3.77 9.37
C PHE A 469 8.56 4.12 8.33
N TYR A 470 9.81 3.67 8.51
CA TYR A 470 10.75 3.67 7.39
C TYR A 470 10.29 2.73 6.27
N LEU A 471 9.37 1.79 6.50
CA LEU A 471 8.74 1.02 5.42
C LEU A 471 8.07 1.92 4.37
N TYR A 472 7.37 2.98 4.81
CA TYR A 472 6.79 3.99 3.90
C TYR A 472 7.85 4.69 3.06
N ALA A 473 9.04 4.89 3.63
CA ALA A 473 10.15 5.58 2.98
C ALA A 473 11.17 4.67 2.29
N ALA A 474 10.95 3.35 2.26
CA ALA A 474 11.92 2.38 1.74
C ALA A 474 12.41 2.70 0.32
N PRO A 475 11.55 3.17 -0.62
CA PRO A 475 12.02 3.60 -1.93
C PRO A 475 13.00 4.79 -1.86
N ALA A 476 12.76 5.77 -0.99
CA ALA A 476 13.65 6.91 -0.84
C ALA A 476 14.99 6.54 -0.16
N VAL A 477 14.97 5.67 0.86
CA VAL A 477 16.20 5.12 1.47
C VAL A 477 17.03 4.37 0.43
N ARG A 478 16.38 3.53 -0.40
CA ARG A 478 17.02 2.85 -1.53
C ARG A 478 17.67 3.83 -2.48
N MET A 479 16.96 4.91 -2.86
CA MET A 479 17.51 5.92 -3.75
C MET A 479 18.69 6.67 -3.14
N GLY A 480 18.69 6.94 -1.83
CA GLY A 480 19.83 7.54 -1.14
C GLY A 480 21.06 6.62 -1.17
N ALA A 481 20.85 5.32 -0.97
CA ALA A 481 21.91 4.31 -1.01
C ALA A 481 22.50 4.15 -2.42
N LEU A 482 21.64 4.10 -3.45
CA LEU A 482 22.04 4.03 -4.85
C LEU A 482 22.90 5.24 -5.25
N GLN A 483 22.48 6.44 -4.83
CA GLN A 483 23.17 7.71 -5.11
C GLN A 483 24.40 7.96 -4.24
N GLN A 484 24.74 7.05 -3.32
CA GLN A 484 25.86 7.21 -2.38
C GLN A 484 25.75 8.47 -1.49
N LEU A 485 24.53 8.87 -1.13
CA LEU A 485 24.27 10.07 -0.35
C LEU A 485 24.40 9.80 1.14
N GLN A 486 25.13 10.66 1.86
CA GLN A 486 25.23 10.56 3.32
C GLN A 486 23.99 11.14 3.99
N VAL A 487 22.98 10.28 4.20
CA VAL A 487 21.81 10.55 5.04
C VAL A 487 21.84 9.60 6.24
N ILE A 488 21.62 10.13 7.44
CA ILE A 488 21.58 9.33 8.67
C ILE A 488 20.12 9.26 9.14
N HIS A 489 19.59 8.05 9.22
CA HIS A 489 18.22 7.76 9.62
C HIS A 489 18.21 7.26 11.07
N ALA A 490 17.79 8.10 12.02
CA ALA A 490 17.53 7.72 13.39
C ALA A 490 16.17 7.01 13.47
N ALA A 491 16.19 5.68 13.50
CA ALA A 491 15.01 4.83 13.51
C ALA A 491 14.76 4.33 14.95
N THR A 492 13.74 4.86 15.61
CA THR A 492 13.46 4.54 17.03
C THR A 492 12.33 3.52 17.16
N HIS A 493 12.05 3.02 18.38
CA HIS A 493 10.98 2.04 18.61
C HIS A 493 11.20 0.79 17.73
N ASP A 494 12.43 0.27 17.82
CA ASP A 494 12.99 -0.65 16.85
C ASP A 494 12.44 -2.07 16.85
N SER A 495 11.55 -2.46 17.77
CA SER A 495 11.21 -3.86 17.98
C SER A 495 9.87 -4.00 18.69
N ILE A 496 9.46 -5.24 18.95
CA ILE A 496 8.29 -5.51 19.79
C ILE A 496 8.41 -4.92 21.20
N GLY A 497 9.64 -4.61 21.66
CA GLY A 497 9.89 -3.88 22.90
C GLY A 497 9.34 -2.43 22.90
N MET A 498 8.67 -2.01 21.82
CA MET A 498 7.79 -0.87 21.83
C MET A 498 6.52 -1.09 22.68
N GLY A 499 5.99 -2.32 22.79
CA GLY A 499 4.85 -2.61 23.67
C GLY A 499 3.49 -2.28 23.06
N GLU A 500 2.72 -1.44 23.76
CA GLU A 500 1.25 -1.36 23.68
C GLU A 500 0.70 -0.88 22.33
N ASP A 501 1.49 -0.12 21.57
CA ASP A 501 1.14 0.37 20.23
C ASP A 501 0.90 -0.79 19.23
N GLY A 502 1.43 -1.98 19.55
CA GLY A 502 1.03 -3.21 18.90
C GLY A 502 1.60 -3.43 17.50
N PRO A 503 1.13 -4.48 16.81
CA PRO A 503 1.83 -5.11 15.70
C PRO A 503 2.05 -4.20 14.48
N THR A 504 1.18 -3.22 14.25
CA THR A 504 1.30 -2.27 13.14
C THR A 504 2.51 -1.33 13.24
N HIS A 505 3.11 -1.24 14.44
CA HIS A 505 4.24 -0.38 14.74
C HIS A 505 5.49 -1.19 15.17
N GLN A 506 5.36 -2.50 15.33
CA GLN A 506 6.44 -3.38 15.78
C GLN A 506 7.11 -4.03 14.57
N PRO A 507 8.35 -3.67 14.20
CA PRO A 507 9.02 -4.21 13.02
C PRO A 507 9.51 -5.66 13.24
N ILE A 508 9.30 -6.52 12.25
CA ILE A 508 9.74 -7.93 12.24
C ILE A 508 10.73 -8.20 11.09
N GLU A 509 10.38 -7.82 9.87
CA GLU A 509 11.11 -8.13 8.63
C GLU A 509 11.98 -6.96 8.11
N LEU A 510 11.74 -5.75 8.60
CA LEU A 510 12.37 -4.52 8.09
C LEU A 510 13.91 -4.53 8.21
N ALA A 511 14.47 -5.11 9.26
CA ALA A 511 15.92 -5.20 9.39
C ALA A 511 16.54 -6.03 8.26
N ALA A 512 15.86 -7.09 7.81
CA ALA A 512 16.32 -7.91 6.68
C ALA A 512 16.30 -7.10 5.36
N LEU A 513 15.24 -6.31 5.12
CA LEU A 513 15.16 -5.40 3.97
C LEU A 513 16.37 -4.45 3.92
N TYR A 514 16.69 -3.80 5.04
CA TYR A 514 17.76 -2.82 5.08
C TYR A 514 19.17 -3.44 5.12
N ARG A 515 19.35 -4.61 5.73
CA ARG A 515 20.62 -5.35 5.65
C ARG A 515 20.92 -5.80 4.22
N ALA A 516 19.90 -6.25 3.50
CA ALA A 516 20.00 -6.69 2.11
C ALA A 516 20.27 -5.53 1.13
N MET A 517 19.83 -4.32 1.46
CA MET A 517 19.99 -3.14 0.61
C MET A 517 21.47 -2.79 0.37
N PRO A 518 21.97 -2.77 -0.89
CA PRO A 518 23.35 -2.36 -1.17
C PRO A 518 23.65 -0.94 -0.70
N ASN A 519 24.92 -0.68 -0.35
CA ASN A 519 25.42 0.60 0.16
C ASN A 519 24.58 1.24 1.30
N LEU A 520 24.14 0.45 2.30
CA LEU A 520 23.45 0.97 3.49
C LEU A 520 24.05 0.36 4.78
N LEU A 521 24.37 1.20 5.77
CA LEU A 521 24.72 0.72 7.11
C LEU A 521 23.47 0.61 7.98
N TYR A 522 22.97 -0.61 8.22
CA TYR A 522 21.99 -0.85 9.28
C TYR A 522 22.74 -1.19 10.56
N ILE A 523 22.59 -0.36 11.60
CA ILE A 523 23.32 -0.45 12.87
C ILE A 523 22.32 -0.50 14.02
N ARG A 524 22.38 -1.55 14.84
CA ARG A 524 21.48 -1.75 15.99
C ARG A 524 22.28 -1.89 17.30
N PRO A 525 22.55 -0.79 18.01
CA PRO A 525 23.37 -0.78 19.23
C PRO A 525 22.65 -1.35 20.46
N GLY A 526 23.38 -2.03 21.35
CA GLY A 526 22.84 -2.66 22.55
C GLY A 526 22.81 -1.81 23.83
N ASP A 527 23.54 -0.70 23.88
CA ASP A 527 23.54 0.24 25.01
C ASP A 527 24.03 1.64 24.60
N SER A 528 24.33 2.53 25.55
CA SER A 528 24.79 3.89 25.23
C SER A 528 26.17 3.93 24.58
N GLU A 529 27.08 3.05 24.97
CA GLU A 529 28.44 3.02 24.43
C GLU A 529 28.47 2.50 23.00
N GLU A 530 27.66 1.47 22.68
CA GLU A 530 27.46 1.06 21.30
C GLU A 530 26.69 2.10 20.47
N THR A 531 25.77 2.84 21.09
CA THR A 531 25.07 3.94 20.41
C THR A 531 26.03 5.05 20.01
N ALA A 532 27.04 5.35 20.84
CA ALA A 532 28.13 6.25 20.47
C ALA A 532 28.91 5.73 19.25
N GLY A 533 29.27 4.44 19.24
CA GLY A 533 29.94 3.80 18.10
C GLY A 533 29.11 3.82 16.82
N ALA A 534 27.79 3.65 16.92
CA ALA A 534 26.86 3.71 15.79
C ALA A 534 26.83 5.09 15.14
N TRP A 535 26.79 6.16 15.94
CA TRP A 535 26.87 7.54 15.44
C TRP A 535 28.22 7.86 14.82
N VAL A 536 29.32 7.41 15.42
CA VAL A 536 30.66 7.57 14.81
C VAL A 536 30.71 6.92 13.44
N ALA A 537 30.29 5.64 13.33
CA ALA A 537 30.25 4.93 12.06
C ALA A 537 29.40 5.65 11.01
N ALA A 538 28.22 6.17 11.38
CA ALA A 538 27.32 6.86 10.48
C ALA A 538 27.86 8.24 10.00
N ILE A 539 28.51 8.99 10.90
CA ILE A 539 29.11 10.30 10.58
C ILE A 539 30.36 10.13 9.71
N GLU A 540 31.15 9.08 9.91
CA GLU A 540 32.33 8.79 9.09
C GLU A 540 31.99 8.19 7.71
N ALA A 541 30.79 7.64 7.54
CA ALA A 541 30.31 7.02 6.31
C ALA A 541 29.90 8.03 5.21
N LYS A 542 30.85 8.85 4.74
CA LYS A 542 30.61 9.99 3.81
C LYS A 542 29.91 9.68 2.49
N LYS A 543 29.87 8.41 2.06
CA LYS A 543 29.27 7.93 0.80
C LYS A 543 28.24 6.82 0.99
N THR A 544 27.79 6.62 2.22
CA THR A 544 26.92 5.50 2.58
C THR A 544 25.88 5.99 3.58
N PRO A 545 24.58 5.98 3.22
CA PRO A 545 23.54 6.26 4.21
C PRO A 545 23.54 5.22 5.32
N SER A 546 22.97 5.60 6.46
CA SER A 546 22.93 4.74 7.64
C SER A 546 21.54 4.75 8.26
N ILE A 547 21.09 3.62 8.81
CA ILE A 547 19.96 3.52 9.73
C ILE A 547 20.51 3.12 11.09
N ILE A 548 20.29 3.96 12.10
CA ILE A 548 20.60 3.66 13.50
C ILE A 548 19.28 3.27 14.18
N SER A 549 19.13 1.98 14.47
CA SER A 549 17.92 1.36 14.99
C SER A 549 17.96 1.28 16.51
N THR A 550 17.07 1.97 17.21
CA THR A 550 17.14 2.18 18.66
C THR A 550 15.85 1.82 19.41
N SER A 551 16.00 1.27 20.61
CA SER A 551 14.92 0.78 21.47
C SER A 551 14.07 1.91 22.08
N ARG A 552 12.79 1.61 22.32
CA ARG A 552 11.89 2.45 23.15
C ARG A 552 12.18 2.29 24.64
N HIS A 553 12.33 1.04 25.08
CA HIS A 553 12.50 0.63 26.46
C HIS A 553 13.95 0.80 26.94
N ALA A 554 14.11 0.94 28.26
CA ALA A 554 15.42 1.12 28.88
C ALA A 554 16.27 -0.17 28.79
N LEU A 555 17.56 0.01 28.49
CA LEU A 555 18.54 -1.08 28.40
C LEU A 555 19.53 -0.94 29.56
N PRO A 556 19.96 -2.04 30.20
CA PRO A 556 21.06 -1.98 31.16
C PRO A 556 22.33 -1.51 30.47
N GLN A 557 23.17 -0.75 31.18
CA GLN A 557 24.44 -0.27 30.64
C GLN A 557 25.53 -1.31 30.90
N LEU A 558 26.22 -1.75 29.84
CA LEU A 558 27.15 -2.86 29.92
C LEU A 558 28.59 -2.33 29.98
N MET A 559 29.36 -2.68 31.00
CA MET A 559 30.73 -2.17 31.15
C MET A 559 31.71 -2.75 30.11
N GLN A 560 31.32 -3.86 29.46
CA GLN A 560 32.14 -4.58 28.49
C GLN A 560 32.05 -4.00 27.07
N THR A 561 31.00 -3.22 26.76
CA THR A 561 30.77 -2.69 25.41
C THR A 561 31.80 -1.63 25.04
N LYS A 562 32.08 -1.52 23.75
CA LYS A 562 33.12 -0.62 23.22
C LYS A 562 32.65 -0.01 21.91
N ARG A 563 32.67 1.32 21.82
CA ARG A 563 32.35 2.03 20.57
C ARG A 563 33.24 1.62 19.41
N GLU A 564 34.51 1.30 19.65
CA GLU A 564 35.45 0.82 18.62
C GLU A 564 35.08 -0.57 18.09
N GLY A 565 34.42 -1.39 18.92
CA GLY A 565 33.89 -2.68 18.52
C GLY A 565 32.77 -2.54 17.48
N VAL A 566 31.92 -1.51 17.62
CA VAL A 566 30.86 -1.20 16.66
C VAL A 566 31.42 -0.82 15.29
N LEU A 567 32.55 -0.11 15.25
CA LEU A 567 33.24 0.25 14.00
C LEU A 567 33.72 -1.00 13.22
N CYS A 568 33.97 -2.10 13.94
CA CYS A 568 34.30 -3.40 13.35
C CYS A 568 33.05 -4.22 12.96
N GLY A 569 31.84 -3.74 13.28
CA GLY A 569 30.55 -4.36 12.97
C GLY A 569 30.14 -5.53 13.85
N ALA A 570 31.10 -6.31 14.35
CA ALA A 570 30.92 -7.32 15.39
C ALA A 570 32.22 -7.53 16.15
N TYR A 571 32.13 -7.81 17.46
CA TYR A 571 33.29 -8.04 18.32
C TYR A 571 32.95 -8.96 19.49
N VAL A 572 33.98 -9.62 20.04
CA VAL A 572 33.83 -10.47 21.23
C VAL A 572 33.62 -9.58 22.45
N LEU A 573 32.46 -9.73 23.10
CA LEU A 573 32.11 -8.99 24.30
C LEU A 573 32.61 -9.72 25.55
N GLU A 574 32.44 -11.05 25.59
CA GLU A 574 32.93 -11.92 26.66
C GLU A 574 33.53 -13.20 26.07
N GLU A 575 34.85 -13.35 26.19
CA GLU A 575 35.56 -14.52 25.69
C GLU A 575 35.58 -15.63 26.74
N THR A 576 35.40 -16.88 26.31
CA THR A 576 35.45 -18.06 27.18
C THR A 576 36.30 -19.13 26.52
N GLU A 577 37.40 -19.51 27.17
CA GLU A 577 38.30 -20.54 26.66
C GLU A 577 37.59 -21.91 26.63
N GLY A 578 37.71 -22.60 25.49
CA GLY A 578 37.03 -23.87 25.27
C GLY A 578 35.51 -23.76 25.19
N ALA A 579 34.95 -22.62 24.79
CA ALA A 579 33.50 -22.42 24.67
C ALA A 579 32.80 -23.56 23.92
N ASP A 580 31.69 -24.03 24.49
CA ASP A 580 30.80 -25.04 23.92
C ASP A 580 29.79 -24.41 22.95
N VAL A 581 29.49 -23.10 23.10
CA VAL A 581 28.58 -22.35 22.24
C VAL A 581 28.98 -20.86 22.13
N THR A 582 28.72 -20.24 20.98
CA THR A 582 28.81 -18.79 20.77
C THR A 582 27.40 -18.19 20.76
N ILE A 583 27.12 -17.26 21.67
CA ILE A 583 25.87 -16.49 21.70
C ILE A 583 26.13 -15.12 21.06
N ILE A 584 25.36 -14.77 20.05
CA ILE A 584 25.44 -13.49 19.35
C ILE A 584 24.25 -12.64 19.79
N GLY A 585 24.51 -11.53 20.49
CA GLY A 585 23.51 -10.53 20.84
C GLY A 585 23.51 -9.37 19.86
N VAL A 586 22.32 -8.85 19.55
CA VAL A 586 22.15 -7.72 18.62
C VAL A 586 21.17 -6.73 19.22
N GLY A 587 21.53 -5.45 19.27
CA GLY A 587 20.66 -4.43 19.85
C GLY A 587 20.32 -4.72 21.31
N ALA A 588 19.06 -4.45 21.68
CA ALA A 588 18.53 -4.67 23.02
C ALA A 588 18.76 -6.09 23.56
N GLU A 589 18.83 -7.09 22.69
CA GLU A 589 19.04 -8.50 23.05
C GLU A 589 20.49 -8.80 23.47
N LEU A 590 21.41 -7.84 23.37
CA LEU A 590 22.79 -8.01 23.86
C LEU A 590 22.85 -8.25 25.38
N SER A 591 22.03 -7.54 26.17
CA SER A 591 21.95 -7.79 27.60
C SER A 591 21.38 -9.18 27.90
N PHE A 592 20.38 -9.61 27.12
CA PHE A 592 19.80 -10.93 27.23
C PHE A 592 20.81 -12.04 26.86
N ALA A 593 21.66 -11.82 25.85
CA ALA A 593 22.73 -12.75 25.49
C ALA A 593 23.72 -12.99 26.65
N LEU A 594 24.06 -11.94 27.41
CA LEU A 594 24.89 -12.06 28.62
C LEU A 594 24.19 -12.82 29.75
N GLU A 595 22.88 -12.60 29.93
CA GLU A 595 22.08 -13.35 30.91
C GLU A 595 22.00 -14.83 30.56
N VAL A 596 21.76 -15.16 29.28
CA VAL A 596 21.78 -16.53 28.77
C VAL A 596 23.15 -17.19 29.02
N ALA A 597 24.25 -16.48 28.77
CA ALA A 597 25.59 -17.01 29.03
C ALA A 597 25.81 -17.35 30.52
N LYS A 598 25.29 -16.50 31.44
CA LYS A 598 25.34 -16.78 32.89
C LYS A 598 24.51 -18.00 33.27
N GLU A 599 23.30 -18.13 32.73
CA GLU A 599 22.42 -19.28 32.99
C GLU A 599 23.00 -20.59 32.43
N LEU A 600 23.61 -20.55 31.24
CA LEU A 600 24.29 -21.70 30.65
C LEU A 600 25.48 -22.15 31.50
N LYS A 601 26.25 -21.21 32.06
CA LYS A 601 27.36 -21.53 32.96
C LYS A 601 26.91 -22.27 34.22
N LEU A 602 25.73 -21.96 34.77
CA LEU A 602 25.14 -22.70 35.89
C LEU A 602 24.79 -24.16 35.53
N LYS A 603 24.66 -24.45 34.24
CA LYS A 603 24.39 -25.78 33.68
C LYS A 603 25.65 -26.45 33.11
N ASP A 604 26.83 -25.95 33.46
CA ASP A 604 28.14 -26.45 32.99
C ASP A 604 28.32 -26.36 31.45
N ILE A 605 27.66 -25.38 30.82
CA ILE A 605 27.83 -25.06 29.39
C ILE A 605 28.60 -23.73 29.28
N ARG A 606 29.77 -23.76 28.66
CA ARG A 606 30.63 -22.58 28.48
C ARG A 606 30.17 -21.78 27.26
N ALA A 607 29.63 -20.60 27.48
CA ALA A 607 29.20 -19.70 26.42
C ALA A 607 30.17 -18.53 26.24
N ARG A 608 30.57 -18.24 24.99
CA ARG A 608 31.20 -16.97 24.62
C ARG A 608 30.16 -16.03 24.01
N VAL A 609 30.31 -14.72 24.24
CA VAL A 609 29.32 -13.72 23.81
C VAL A 609 29.93 -12.74 22.80
N ILE A 610 29.23 -12.54 21.69
CA ILE A 610 29.59 -11.59 20.63
C ILE A 610 28.50 -10.52 20.56
N SER A 611 28.91 -9.25 20.48
CA SER A 611 28.02 -8.18 20.03
C SER A 611 28.12 -8.02 18.52
N PHE A 612 26.97 -7.92 17.83
CA PHE A 612 26.91 -7.87 16.37
C PHE A 612 25.99 -6.75 15.84
N PRO A 613 26.32 -5.47 16.08
CA PRO A 613 25.46 -4.34 15.72
C PRO A 613 25.33 -4.09 14.20
N CYS A 614 26.32 -4.45 13.37
CA CYS A 614 26.29 -4.15 11.94
C CYS A 614 26.99 -5.19 11.04
N GLN A 615 26.20 -5.95 10.27
CA GLN A 615 26.67 -6.93 9.29
C GLN A 615 27.61 -6.32 8.23
N ARG A 616 27.28 -5.14 7.70
CA ARG A 616 28.06 -4.55 6.59
C ARG A 616 29.44 -4.07 7.03
N LEU A 617 29.57 -3.51 8.24
CA LEU A 617 30.87 -3.14 8.79
C LEU A 617 31.72 -4.37 9.08
N PHE A 618 31.09 -5.45 9.56
CA PHE A 618 31.78 -6.71 9.80
C PHE A 618 32.28 -7.34 8.49
N GLU A 619 31.45 -7.35 7.45
CA GLU A 619 31.83 -7.92 6.16
C GLU A 619 33.02 -7.22 5.49
N LYS A 620 33.21 -5.92 5.77
CA LYS A 620 34.37 -5.14 5.31
C LYS A 620 35.67 -5.51 6.04
N GLN A 621 35.61 -6.22 7.17
CA GLN A 621 36.80 -6.59 7.92
C GLN A 621 37.61 -7.69 7.21
N PRO A 622 38.93 -7.76 7.46
CA PRO A 622 39.77 -8.84 6.95
C PRO A 622 39.22 -10.23 7.33
N VAL A 623 39.43 -11.21 6.45
CA VAL A 623 38.97 -12.59 6.69
C VAL A 623 39.53 -13.16 8.00
N SER A 624 40.76 -12.80 8.39
CA SER A 624 41.34 -13.17 9.69
C SER A 624 40.50 -12.67 10.86
N TYR A 625 40.17 -11.38 10.88
CA TYR A 625 39.31 -10.79 11.91
C TYR A 625 37.95 -11.50 11.99
N LYS A 626 37.29 -11.72 10.85
CA LYS A 626 35.99 -12.41 10.83
C LYS A 626 36.07 -13.84 11.38
N ARG A 627 37.13 -14.57 11.03
CA ARG A 627 37.39 -15.93 11.54
C ARG A 627 37.71 -15.95 13.02
N ASP A 628 38.50 -15.00 13.50
CA ASP A 628 38.89 -14.92 14.91
C ASP A 628 37.72 -14.50 15.81
N THR A 629 36.86 -13.60 15.32
CA THR A 629 35.65 -13.18 16.03
C THR A 629 34.64 -14.32 16.14
N LEU A 630 34.26 -14.97 15.04
CA LEU A 630 33.20 -15.99 15.06
C LEU A 630 33.68 -17.40 15.45
N GLN A 631 34.93 -17.75 15.17
CA GLN A 631 35.54 -19.05 15.43
C GLN A 631 34.78 -20.28 14.88
N ARG A 632 33.92 -20.11 13.86
CA ARG A 632 33.13 -21.21 13.26
C ARG A 632 33.96 -22.39 12.77
N TYR A 633 35.21 -22.16 12.34
CA TYR A 633 36.12 -23.21 11.89
C TYR A 633 36.51 -24.20 13.00
N LYS A 634 36.30 -23.87 14.28
CA LYS A 634 36.52 -24.76 15.42
C LYS A 634 35.35 -25.71 15.71
N GLY A 635 34.25 -25.62 14.95
CA GLY A 635 33.05 -26.44 15.15
C GLY A 635 32.22 -26.01 16.36
N ILE A 636 32.42 -24.80 16.89
CA ILE A 636 31.61 -24.24 17.99
C ILE A 636 30.29 -23.75 17.38
N PRO A 637 29.13 -24.29 17.80
CA PRO A 637 27.83 -23.82 17.33
C PRO A 637 27.59 -22.37 17.75
N SER A 638 26.92 -21.62 16.89
CA SER A 638 26.63 -20.20 17.06
C SER A 638 25.14 -19.93 17.00
N ILE A 639 24.62 -19.19 17.98
CA ILE A 639 23.19 -18.87 18.12
C ILE A 639 23.04 -17.36 18.20
N VAL A 640 22.28 -16.76 17.29
CA VAL A 640 21.94 -15.33 17.35
C VAL A 640 20.64 -15.09 18.10
N ILE A 641 20.59 -14.00 18.87
CA ILE A 641 19.40 -13.53 19.56
C ILE A 641 19.07 -12.14 19.04
N GLU A 642 17.94 -12.03 18.33
CA GLU A 642 17.42 -10.79 17.77
C GLU A 642 15.89 -10.91 17.57
N PRO A 643 15.07 -9.87 17.80
CA PRO A 643 13.61 -9.98 17.83
C PRO A 643 13.00 -9.81 16.43
N TYR A 644 13.78 -10.05 15.38
CA TYR A 644 13.40 -9.92 13.98
C TYR A 644 13.36 -11.28 13.28
N ALA A 645 12.78 -11.31 12.08
CA ALA A 645 12.87 -12.49 11.22
C ALA A 645 14.34 -12.92 11.06
N PRO A 646 14.64 -14.23 11.13
CA PRO A 646 16.02 -14.73 11.20
C PRO A 646 16.76 -14.66 9.85
N ASN A 647 16.08 -14.28 8.76
CA ASN A 647 16.65 -14.22 7.41
C ASN A 647 17.92 -13.37 7.33
N GLY A 648 18.98 -13.93 6.75
CA GLY A 648 20.28 -13.29 6.58
C GLY A 648 21.29 -13.63 7.68
N TRP A 649 20.88 -14.31 8.75
CA TRP A 649 21.78 -14.75 9.82
C TRP A 649 22.52 -16.05 9.54
N GLU A 650 22.07 -16.86 8.57
CA GLU A 650 22.66 -18.16 8.23
C GLU A 650 24.16 -18.09 7.84
N ARG A 651 24.65 -16.90 7.48
CA ARG A 651 26.08 -16.65 7.22
C ARG A 651 26.93 -16.61 8.50
N TYR A 652 26.34 -16.16 9.61
CA TYR A 652 27.06 -15.84 10.86
C TYR A 652 26.70 -16.76 12.02
N ALA A 653 25.50 -17.35 12.00
CA ALA A 653 24.96 -18.19 13.05
C ALA A 653 24.41 -19.52 12.50
N ASP A 654 24.42 -20.56 13.33
CA ASP A 654 23.84 -21.87 13.02
C ASP A 654 22.36 -21.96 13.42
N ALA A 655 21.93 -21.14 14.38
CA ALA A 655 20.54 -20.99 14.79
C ALA A 655 20.21 -19.55 15.18
N ALA A 656 18.92 -19.20 15.17
CA ALA A 656 18.42 -17.90 15.58
C ALA A 656 17.28 -18.06 16.58
N ILE A 657 17.38 -17.33 17.69
CA ILE A 657 16.31 -17.08 18.65
C ILE A 657 15.73 -15.73 18.29
N TRP A 658 14.48 -15.76 17.84
CA TRP A 658 13.71 -14.57 17.55
C TRP A 658 12.32 -14.69 18.15
N GLN A 659 11.67 -13.55 18.36
CA GLN A 659 10.45 -13.52 19.15
C GLN A 659 9.23 -13.61 18.23
N HIS A 660 8.50 -14.72 18.35
CA HIS A 660 7.17 -14.88 17.79
C HIS A 660 6.15 -14.66 18.93
N ASN A 661 5.44 -13.53 18.93
CA ASN A 661 4.59 -13.11 20.05
C ASN A 661 3.50 -14.15 20.39
N GLU A 662 3.58 -14.80 21.56
CA GLU A 662 2.51 -15.67 22.08
C GLU A 662 1.36 -14.88 22.73
N GLN A 663 1.63 -13.67 23.26
CA GLN A 663 0.63 -12.81 23.93
C GLN A 663 -0.17 -11.91 22.96
N HIS A 664 0.27 -11.71 21.72
CA HIS A 664 -0.42 -10.91 20.67
C HIS A 664 -0.75 -11.73 19.42
N ARG A 665 -1.24 -12.97 19.59
CA ARG A 665 -1.43 -13.96 18.51
C ARG A 665 -2.42 -13.60 17.40
N LEU A 666 -3.26 -12.57 17.52
CA LEU A 666 -4.28 -12.31 16.49
C LEU A 666 -3.75 -11.60 15.23
N SER A 667 -2.60 -10.92 15.29
CA SER A 667 -2.15 -10.07 14.17
C SER A 667 -0.92 -10.60 13.41
N TYR A 668 -0.06 -11.41 14.05
CA TYR A 668 1.15 -11.96 13.41
C TYR A 668 1.08 -13.47 13.11
N ALA A 669 0.00 -14.17 13.49
CA ALA A 669 -0.18 -15.60 13.18
C ALA A 669 -0.30 -15.91 11.68
N ALA A 670 -0.57 -14.91 10.83
CA ALA A 670 -0.59 -15.06 9.38
C ALA A 670 0.82 -15.21 8.78
N PHE A 671 1.85 -14.64 9.41
CA PHE A 671 3.23 -14.67 8.90
C PHE A 671 4.04 -15.90 9.37
N SER A 672 3.63 -16.58 10.43
CA SER A 672 4.37 -17.72 11.00
C SER A 672 3.99 -19.09 10.44
N ARG A 673 2.89 -19.20 9.68
CA ARG A 673 2.48 -20.48 9.08
C ARG A 673 3.46 -20.98 8.00
N ASP A 674 4.24 -20.11 7.37
CA ASP A 674 5.22 -20.51 6.36
C ASP A 674 6.51 -21.10 6.96
N GLU A 675 7.02 -20.57 8.08
CA GLU A 675 8.23 -21.11 8.74
C GLU A 675 7.98 -22.44 9.47
N GLN A 676 6.77 -22.69 9.96
CA GLN A 676 6.44 -23.92 10.68
C GLN A 676 6.37 -25.16 9.75
N SER A 677 6.17 -24.96 8.44
CA SER A 677 6.24 -26.04 7.45
C SER A 677 7.66 -26.61 7.27
N LEU A 678 8.69 -25.82 7.61
CA LEU A 678 10.10 -26.19 7.46
C LEU A 678 10.72 -26.84 8.71
N ARG A 679 10.12 -26.68 9.90
CA ARG A 679 10.68 -27.20 11.18
C ARG A 679 10.08 -28.51 11.69
N ASN A 680 8.97 -29.00 11.13
CA ASN A 680 8.33 -30.24 11.59
C ASN A 680 8.98 -31.54 11.04
N GLN A 681 10.31 -31.62 11.11
CA GLN A 681 11.08 -32.87 10.99
C GLN A 681 12.06 -33.08 12.16
N SER A 682 11.72 -32.73 13.42
CA SER A 682 12.38 -33.38 14.57
C SER A 682 11.76 -33.05 15.93
N LEU A 683 11.29 -34.13 16.58
CA LEU A 683 11.30 -34.41 18.02
C LEU A 683 10.25 -33.73 18.95
N SER A 684 9.91 -34.50 19.98
CA SER A 684 8.59 -34.63 20.59
C SER A 684 8.55 -34.39 22.12
N SER A 685 7.64 -33.50 22.57
CA SER A 685 6.87 -33.50 23.84
C SER A 685 7.60 -33.27 25.21
N PRO A 686 6.89 -33.07 26.36
CA PRO A 686 5.97 -31.95 26.67
C PRO A 686 6.07 -31.44 28.15
N HIS A 687 5.21 -30.46 28.51
CA HIS A 687 4.74 -30.01 29.85
C HIS A 687 5.40 -28.78 30.51
N ALA A 688 4.64 -27.69 30.70
CA ALA A 688 3.91 -27.38 31.96
C ALA A 688 3.15 -26.02 31.89
N THR A 689 2.03 -25.96 32.59
CA THR A 689 0.96 -24.95 32.68
C THR A 689 1.21 -23.81 33.69
N SER A 690 0.69 -22.59 33.43
CA SER A 690 -0.40 -21.90 34.19
C SER A 690 -0.25 -20.38 34.43
N GLN A 691 -1.30 -19.63 34.03
CA GLN A 691 -2.04 -18.56 34.75
C GLN A 691 -1.44 -17.14 35.02
N ALA A 692 -2.06 -16.12 34.38
CA ALA A 692 -2.69 -14.89 34.93
C ALA A 692 -2.89 -13.89 33.75
N ALA A 693 -4.11 -13.50 33.29
CA ALA A 693 -5.09 -12.54 33.88
C ALA A 693 -4.46 -11.16 34.15
N ASP A 694 -4.97 -9.97 33.78
CA ASP A 694 -6.22 -9.47 33.21
C ASP A 694 -5.99 -7.96 32.84
N SER A 695 -6.97 -7.31 32.18
CA SER A 695 -7.21 -5.85 32.03
C SER A 695 -6.43 -5.09 30.93
N GLU A 696 -7.00 -4.26 30.04
CA GLU A 696 -8.26 -3.48 30.04
C GLU A 696 -8.84 -3.31 28.61
N PHE A 697 -10.16 -3.48 28.46
CA PHE A 697 -10.99 -2.76 27.48
C PHE A 697 -12.16 -2.19 28.30
N GLU A 698 -12.05 -0.94 28.74
CA GLU A 698 -13.17 -0.22 29.30
C GLU A 698 -13.86 0.60 28.20
N ASN A 699 -15.07 0.17 27.85
CA ASN A 699 -16.15 1.10 27.58
C ASN A 699 -17.43 0.51 28.21
N ASN A 700 -17.93 1.22 29.21
CA ASN A 700 -18.79 0.73 30.29
C ASN A 700 -20.29 0.69 29.94
N ASP A 701 -20.70 -0.10 28.94
CA ASP A 701 -22.08 -0.61 28.90
C ASP A 701 -22.20 -1.83 27.97
N ALA A 702 -22.25 -3.03 28.57
CA ALA A 702 -22.26 -4.31 27.85
C ALA A 702 -23.63 -4.67 27.20
N PHE A 703 -24.73 -4.06 27.66
CA PHE A 703 -26.10 -4.48 27.30
C PHE A 703 -27.04 -3.36 26.85
N LEU A 704 -26.55 -2.13 26.67
CA LEU A 704 -27.32 -1.15 25.91
C LEU A 704 -27.11 -1.45 24.43
N SER A 705 -28.07 -2.13 23.81
CA SER A 705 -28.30 -1.97 22.38
C SER A 705 -28.39 -0.46 22.14
N PRO A 706 -27.41 0.21 21.48
CA PRO A 706 -27.73 1.50 20.91
C PRO A 706 -28.93 1.20 20.03
N LEU A 707 -30.06 1.89 20.23
CA LEU A 707 -31.26 1.80 19.41
C LEU A 707 -30.76 1.39 18.03
N SER A 708 -30.92 0.11 17.67
CA SER A 708 -30.55 -0.34 16.32
C SER A 708 -31.15 0.75 15.47
N ASN A 709 -30.34 1.36 14.61
CA ASN A 709 -30.66 2.54 13.85
C ASN A 709 -31.93 2.27 13.00
N ILE A 710 -33.08 2.16 13.66
CA ILE A 710 -34.40 1.69 13.23
C ILE A 710 -35.03 2.82 12.43
N SER A 711 -34.46 4.03 12.50
CA SER A 711 -34.78 5.14 11.61
C SER A 711 -33.87 5.25 10.38
N LEU A 712 -32.98 4.28 10.11
CA LEU A 712 -31.84 4.49 9.20
C LEU A 712 -31.83 3.63 7.93
N ASP A 713 -32.99 3.12 7.50
CA ASP A 713 -33.13 2.56 6.15
C ASP A 713 -34.15 3.35 5.32
N GLN A 714 -33.85 4.64 5.10
CA GLN A 714 -34.51 5.45 4.08
C GLN A 714 -34.50 4.76 2.70
N PHE A 715 -33.48 3.93 2.43
CA PHE A 715 -33.33 3.17 1.20
C PHE A 715 -34.49 2.19 0.93
N VAL A 716 -34.91 1.39 1.92
CA VAL A 716 -35.98 0.38 1.75
C VAL A 716 -37.36 1.04 1.72
N GLN A 717 -37.48 2.20 2.35
CA GLN A 717 -38.71 3.00 2.36
C GLN A 717 -38.81 3.93 1.14
N ASP A 718 -37.75 4.02 0.32
CA ASP A 718 -37.74 4.83 -0.88
C ASP A 718 -38.76 4.27 -1.90
N PRO A 719 -39.75 5.07 -2.34
CA PRO A 719 -40.76 4.61 -3.29
C PRO A 719 -40.17 4.09 -4.61
N VAL A 720 -39.03 4.64 -5.02
CA VAL A 720 -38.31 4.27 -6.25
C VAL A 720 -37.65 2.90 -6.11
N TYR A 721 -37.08 2.60 -4.94
CA TYR A 721 -36.55 1.27 -4.64
C TYR A 721 -37.66 0.23 -4.64
N VAL A 722 -38.76 0.48 -3.93
CA VAL A 722 -39.91 -0.45 -3.84
C VAL A 722 -40.49 -0.73 -5.24
N GLN A 723 -40.64 0.30 -6.08
CA GLN A 723 -41.11 0.15 -7.45
C GLN A 723 -40.14 -0.67 -8.31
N SER A 724 -38.83 -0.42 -8.18
CA SER A 724 -37.80 -1.11 -8.97
C SER A 724 -37.71 -2.59 -8.58
N GLN A 725 -37.80 -2.89 -7.30
CA GLN A 725 -37.85 -4.25 -6.77
C GLN A 725 -39.08 -5.02 -7.26
N GLU A 726 -40.28 -4.42 -7.24
CA GLU A 726 -41.49 -5.09 -7.75
C GLU A 726 -41.43 -5.30 -9.27
N THR A 727 -40.76 -4.39 -9.99
CA THR A 727 -40.49 -4.53 -11.42
C THR A 727 -39.60 -5.73 -11.70
N LEU A 728 -38.47 -5.85 -10.99
CA LEU A 728 -37.57 -7.01 -11.13
C LEU A 728 -38.30 -8.30 -10.79
N ARG A 729 -39.03 -8.35 -9.67
CA ARG A 729 -39.81 -9.52 -9.26
C ARG A 729 -40.82 -9.95 -10.33
N SER A 730 -41.62 -9.03 -10.85
CA SER A 730 -42.61 -9.31 -11.90
C SER A 730 -41.97 -9.88 -13.17
N LEU A 731 -40.79 -9.36 -13.52
CA LEU A 731 -40.01 -9.80 -14.66
C LEU A 731 -39.46 -11.24 -14.49
N LEU A 732 -38.99 -11.60 -13.30
CA LEU A 732 -38.51 -12.96 -12.99
C LEU A 732 -39.64 -13.99 -13.14
N PHE A 733 -40.81 -13.72 -12.55
CA PHE A 733 -41.95 -14.65 -12.62
C PHE A 733 -42.55 -14.76 -14.02
N SER A 734 -42.71 -13.65 -14.75
CA SER A 734 -43.20 -13.69 -16.12
C SER A 734 -42.27 -14.49 -17.05
N THR A 735 -40.95 -14.35 -16.87
CA THR A 735 -39.95 -15.13 -17.61
C THR A 735 -40.08 -16.61 -17.31
N ALA A 736 -40.16 -16.98 -16.02
CA ALA A 736 -40.30 -18.37 -15.58
C ALA A 736 -41.62 -19.03 -16.02
N GLN A 737 -42.72 -18.27 -16.10
CA GLN A 737 -44.05 -18.79 -16.46
C GLN A 737 -44.29 -18.86 -17.98
N SER A 738 -43.53 -18.13 -18.79
CA SER A 738 -43.66 -18.19 -20.25
C SER A 738 -43.26 -19.61 -20.74
N THR A 739 -44.22 -20.40 -21.23
CA THR A 739 -44.03 -21.84 -21.53
C THR A 739 -43.98 -22.17 -23.03
N VAL A 740 -43.73 -21.18 -23.91
CA VAL A 740 -43.67 -21.44 -25.36
C VAL A 740 -42.22 -21.66 -25.81
N PRO A 741 -41.87 -22.83 -26.39
CA PRO A 741 -40.58 -23.02 -27.04
C PRO A 741 -40.63 -22.29 -28.39
N THR A 742 -40.07 -21.09 -28.47
CA THR A 742 -39.77 -20.51 -29.78
C THR A 742 -38.63 -21.32 -30.40
N ARG A 743 -39.02 -22.20 -31.34
CA ARG A 743 -38.31 -22.80 -32.49
C ARG A 743 -36.78 -22.80 -32.47
N GLU A 744 -36.20 -23.92 -32.94
CA GLU A 744 -34.79 -24.05 -33.34
C GLU A 744 -34.17 -22.73 -33.82
N PRO A 745 -32.96 -22.39 -33.38
CA PRO A 745 -32.32 -21.15 -33.78
C PRO A 745 -32.06 -21.22 -35.27
N SER A 746 -32.91 -20.55 -36.06
CA SER A 746 -32.46 -19.97 -37.32
C SER A 746 -31.26 -19.07 -37.00
N PRO A 747 -30.25 -18.95 -37.88
CA PRO A 747 -29.08 -18.12 -37.59
C PRO A 747 -29.52 -16.66 -37.49
N ILE A 748 -29.82 -16.24 -36.26
CA ILE A 748 -30.13 -14.86 -35.93
C ILE A 748 -28.79 -14.15 -35.93
N ARG A 749 -28.69 -13.12 -36.77
CA ARG A 749 -27.61 -12.13 -36.75
C ARG A 749 -27.31 -11.72 -35.32
N ASP A 750 -26.04 -11.48 -35.03
CA ASP A 750 -25.51 -10.92 -33.78
C ASP A 750 -26.08 -9.49 -33.54
N ASP A 751 -27.40 -9.37 -33.40
CA ASP A 751 -28.10 -8.15 -33.00
C ASP A 751 -28.03 -8.08 -31.47
N ARG A 752 -26.81 -8.00 -30.95
CA ARG A 752 -26.58 -7.42 -29.63
C ARG A 752 -27.21 -6.02 -29.64
N PRO A 753 -27.95 -5.62 -28.58
CA PRO A 753 -28.36 -4.22 -28.44
C PRO A 753 -27.11 -3.34 -28.60
N PRO A 754 -27.23 -2.14 -29.20
CA PRO A 754 -26.08 -1.31 -29.57
C PRO A 754 -25.10 -1.25 -28.40
N SER A 755 -23.83 -1.55 -28.67
CA SER A 755 -22.80 -1.76 -27.64
C SER A 755 -22.64 -0.49 -26.81
N ILE A 756 -23.34 -0.44 -25.67
CA ILE A 756 -23.03 0.52 -24.63
C ILE A 756 -21.68 0.08 -24.11
N SER A 757 -20.65 0.85 -24.47
CA SER A 757 -19.29 0.59 -24.06
C SER A 757 -19.23 0.55 -22.54
N THR A 758 -18.83 -0.59 -21.97
CA THR A 758 -18.59 -0.76 -20.54
C THR A 758 -17.49 0.19 -20.04
N HIS A 759 -16.58 0.62 -20.92
CA HIS A 759 -15.63 1.71 -20.64
C HIS A 759 -16.33 3.03 -20.29
N GLY A 760 -17.46 3.32 -20.93
CA GLY A 760 -18.27 4.50 -20.61
C GLY A 760 -18.93 4.43 -19.23
N ILE A 761 -19.20 3.22 -18.71
CA ILE A 761 -19.77 3.02 -17.37
C ILE A 761 -18.72 3.27 -16.29
N LEU A 762 -17.48 2.83 -16.50
CA LEU A 762 -16.35 2.99 -15.57
C LEU A 762 -15.60 4.32 -15.69
N SER A 763 -16.02 5.25 -16.54
CA SER A 763 -15.45 6.59 -16.62
C SER A 763 -15.65 7.43 -15.35
N ASN A 764 -16.56 7.02 -14.47
CA ASN A 764 -16.78 7.65 -13.17
C ASN A 764 -15.86 7.03 -12.10
N LYS A 765 -14.98 7.86 -11.52
CA LYS A 765 -14.05 7.48 -10.43
C LYS A 765 -14.74 6.71 -9.29
N LYS A 766 -15.94 7.11 -8.87
CA LYS A 766 -16.71 6.40 -7.82
C LYS A 766 -17.05 4.97 -8.22
N ARG A 767 -17.39 4.73 -9.50
CA ARG A 767 -17.71 3.39 -10.01
C ARG A 767 -16.45 2.52 -10.11
N ILE A 768 -15.28 3.10 -10.37
CA ILE A 768 -14.00 2.38 -10.26
C ILE A 768 -13.77 1.93 -8.81
N ASP A 769 -14.03 2.80 -7.84
CA ASP A 769 -13.89 2.46 -6.41
C ASP A 769 -14.89 1.39 -5.98
N TYR A 770 -16.13 1.43 -6.48
CA TYR A 770 -17.10 0.34 -6.29
C TYR A 770 -16.64 -0.97 -6.93
N LEU A 771 -16.01 -0.94 -8.10
CA LEU A 771 -15.48 -2.16 -8.71
C LEU A 771 -14.31 -2.74 -7.89
N LYS A 772 -13.41 -1.89 -7.40
CA LYS A 772 -12.30 -2.30 -6.50
C LYS A 772 -12.83 -2.90 -5.21
N ASN A 773 -13.81 -2.24 -4.59
CA ASN A 773 -14.44 -2.73 -3.37
C ASN A 773 -15.23 -4.03 -3.61
N TYR A 774 -15.87 -4.18 -4.77
CA TYR A 774 -16.50 -5.45 -5.12
C TYR A 774 -15.48 -6.59 -5.12
N VAL A 775 -14.36 -6.44 -5.84
CA VAL A 775 -13.35 -7.50 -5.96
C VAL A 775 -12.66 -7.78 -4.62
N GLY A 776 -12.36 -6.75 -3.83
CA GLY A 776 -11.63 -6.88 -2.57
C GLY A 776 -12.47 -7.31 -1.38
N GLU A 777 -13.70 -6.80 -1.26
CA GLU A 777 -14.50 -6.89 -0.04
C GLU A 777 -15.78 -7.72 -0.25
N VAL A 778 -16.48 -7.57 -1.38
CA VAL A 778 -17.81 -8.18 -1.59
C VAL A 778 -17.75 -9.57 -2.21
N ALA A 779 -17.02 -9.71 -3.32
CA ALA A 779 -16.89 -10.96 -4.07
C ALA A 779 -16.42 -12.14 -3.20
N PRO A 780 -15.51 -11.97 -2.21
CA PRO A 780 -15.17 -13.04 -1.29
C PRO A 780 -16.35 -13.69 -0.54
N TRP A 781 -17.45 -12.96 -0.31
CA TRP A 781 -18.66 -13.52 0.31
C TRP A 781 -19.45 -14.42 -0.65
N LEU A 782 -19.48 -14.02 -1.92
CA LEU A 782 -20.14 -14.75 -2.99
C LEU A 782 -19.32 -15.99 -3.39
N ASP A 783 -17.99 -15.89 -3.32
CA ASP A 783 -17.02 -16.96 -3.53
C ASP A 783 -16.84 -17.91 -2.31
N MET A 784 -17.75 -17.85 -1.34
CA MET A 784 -17.79 -18.86 -0.28
C MET A 784 -17.98 -20.25 -0.89
N PHE A 785 -17.15 -21.22 -0.51
CA PHE A 785 -17.12 -22.56 -1.11
C PHE A 785 -16.85 -22.56 -2.63
N ASP A 786 -16.08 -21.56 -3.10
CA ASP A 786 -15.52 -21.51 -4.46
C ASP A 786 -14.07 -20.99 -4.45
N MET A 787 -13.11 -21.90 -4.42
CA MET A 787 -11.68 -21.58 -4.51
C MET A 787 -11.28 -20.99 -5.87
N GLN A 788 -12.08 -21.16 -6.93
CA GLN A 788 -11.81 -20.56 -8.23
C GLN A 788 -12.13 -19.05 -8.26
N ARG A 789 -12.75 -18.53 -7.20
CA ARG A 789 -13.15 -17.13 -7.07
C ARG A 789 -13.96 -16.66 -8.28
N THR A 790 -15.00 -17.41 -8.63
CA THR A 790 -15.78 -17.17 -9.84
C THR A 790 -16.39 -15.76 -9.86
N PHE A 791 -16.91 -15.27 -8.73
CA PHE A 791 -17.44 -13.92 -8.61
C PHE A 791 -16.34 -12.87 -8.70
N GLY A 792 -15.22 -13.06 -8.00
CA GLY A 792 -14.11 -12.10 -8.02
C GLY A 792 -13.37 -12.02 -9.35
N ILE A 793 -13.26 -13.14 -10.09
CA ILE A 793 -12.44 -13.26 -11.30
C ILE A 793 -13.29 -13.41 -12.56
N ARG A 794 -14.07 -14.49 -12.67
CA ARG A 794 -14.71 -14.88 -13.94
C ARG A 794 -15.91 -14.00 -14.26
N ILE A 795 -16.79 -13.76 -13.29
CA ILE A 795 -17.96 -12.89 -13.42
C ILE A 795 -17.53 -11.44 -13.59
N THR A 796 -16.50 -10.97 -12.87
CA THR A 796 -15.90 -9.64 -13.09
C THR A 796 -15.34 -9.50 -14.52
N ALA A 797 -14.70 -10.54 -15.07
CA ALA A 797 -14.25 -10.52 -16.46
C ALA A 797 -15.42 -10.52 -17.46
N MET A 798 -16.49 -11.29 -17.19
CA MET A 798 -17.72 -11.27 -18.00
C MET A 798 -18.39 -9.90 -18.00
N ALA A 799 -18.33 -9.17 -16.87
CA ALA A 799 -18.91 -7.83 -16.74
C ALA A 799 -18.30 -6.81 -17.71
N GLN A 800 -17.08 -7.03 -18.22
CA GLN A 800 -16.47 -6.19 -19.25
C GLN A 800 -17.27 -6.17 -20.56
N ASN A 801 -18.04 -7.23 -20.83
CA ASN A 801 -18.85 -7.34 -22.05
C ASN A 801 -20.36 -7.36 -21.77
N CYS A 802 -20.77 -7.25 -20.50
CA CYS A 802 -22.16 -7.28 -20.08
C CYS A 802 -22.47 -6.07 -19.18
N PRO A 803 -22.95 -4.95 -19.75
CA PRO A 803 -23.33 -3.75 -18.99
C PRO A 803 -24.28 -4.01 -17.82
N ALA A 804 -25.28 -4.86 -17.99
CA ALA A 804 -26.23 -5.22 -16.93
C ALA A 804 -25.52 -5.85 -15.71
N LEU A 805 -24.55 -6.73 -15.98
CA LEU A 805 -23.74 -7.39 -14.96
C LEU A 805 -22.80 -6.41 -14.26
N LEU A 806 -22.17 -5.51 -15.02
CA LEU A 806 -21.33 -4.47 -14.45
C LEU A 806 -22.14 -3.55 -13.52
N TYR A 807 -23.33 -3.09 -13.93
CA TYR A 807 -24.18 -2.26 -13.08
C TYR A 807 -24.62 -3.00 -11.80
N ALA A 808 -24.95 -4.30 -11.88
CA ALA A 808 -25.32 -5.09 -10.70
C ALA A 808 -24.16 -5.24 -9.70
N ILE A 809 -22.95 -5.51 -10.20
CA ILE A 809 -21.72 -5.56 -9.40
C ILE A 809 -21.49 -4.23 -8.67
N LEU A 810 -21.58 -3.13 -9.42
CA LEU A 810 -21.38 -1.78 -8.88
C LEU A 810 -22.46 -1.42 -7.85
N ALA A 811 -23.72 -1.77 -8.10
CA ALA A 811 -24.83 -1.50 -7.19
C ALA A 811 -24.62 -2.21 -5.84
N LEU A 812 -24.28 -3.50 -5.85
CA LEU A 812 -24.06 -4.27 -4.62
C LEU A 812 -22.89 -3.70 -3.82
N SER A 813 -21.80 -3.34 -4.49
CA SER A 813 -20.65 -2.75 -3.83
C SER A 813 -20.90 -1.35 -3.30
N ALA A 814 -21.62 -0.51 -4.03
CA ALA A 814 -22.01 0.82 -3.55
C ALA A 814 -22.84 0.68 -2.27
N ARG A 815 -23.80 -0.25 -2.25
CA ARG A 815 -24.65 -0.49 -1.09
C ARG A 815 -23.86 -0.95 0.13
N GLN A 816 -22.89 -1.83 -0.07
CA GLN A 816 -22.02 -2.30 0.98
C GLN A 816 -21.20 -1.16 1.62
N ILE A 817 -20.62 -0.29 0.80
CA ILE A 817 -19.88 0.89 1.25
C ILE A 817 -20.80 1.85 2.02
N GLU A 818 -21.99 2.12 1.50
CA GLU A 818 -22.98 2.98 2.16
C GLU A 818 -23.30 2.49 3.57
N ARG A 819 -23.52 1.18 3.74
CA ARG A 819 -23.79 0.57 5.05
C ARG A 819 -22.57 0.54 5.96
N LYS A 820 -21.41 0.10 5.47
CA LYS A 820 -20.16 0.00 6.26
C LYS A 820 -19.69 1.35 6.79
N ASN A 821 -19.83 2.40 5.98
CA ASN A 821 -19.40 3.76 6.34
C ASN A 821 -20.52 4.62 6.93
N ALA A 822 -21.73 4.06 7.14
CA ALA A 822 -22.91 4.77 7.61
C ALA A 822 -23.20 6.08 6.83
N ILE A 823 -22.97 6.06 5.51
CA ILE A 823 -23.14 7.22 4.62
C ILE A 823 -24.65 7.51 4.49
N ARG A 824 -25.04 8.76 4.71
CA ARG A 824 -26.43 9.23 4.58
C ARG A 824 -26.59 10.04 3.29
N ASP A 825 -27.82 10.06 2.74
CA ASP A 825 -28.24 10.93 1.63
C ASP A 825 -27.50 10.71 0.28
N VAL A 826 -26.88 9.54 0.10
CA VAL A 826 -26.27 9.12 -1.17
C VAL A 826 -27.01 7.89 -1.68
N TYR A 827 -27.61 8.00 -2.86
CA TYR A 827 -28.44 6.95 -3.49
C TYR A 827 -27.73 6.32 -4.71
N ASP A 828 -26.40 6.35 -4.73
CA ASP A 828 -25.59 5.82 -5.84
C ASP A 828 -25.91 4.32 -6.06
N SER A 829 -26.10 3.55 -4.99
CA SER A 829 -26.53 2.15 -5.08
C SER A 829 -27.92 1.96 -5.71
N LEU A 830 -28.87 2.87 -5.45
CA LEU A 830 -30.22 2.83 -6.01
C LEU A 830 -30.21 3.13 -7.51
N GLU A 831 -29.50 4.17 -7.93
CA GLU A 831 -29.38 4.52 -9.36
C GLU A 831 -28.75 3.37 -10.16
N LEU A 832 -27.68 2.76 -9.63
CA LEU A 832 -27.01 1.62 -10.25
C LEU A 832 -27.90 0.39 -10.30
N TYR A 833 -28.71 0.15 -9.25
CA TYR A 833 -29.69 -0.94 -9.20
C TYR A 833 -30.79 -0.77 -10.27
N GLN A 834 -31.29 0.45 -10.48
CA GLN A 834 -32.27 0.73 -11.53
C GLN A 834 -31.72 0.50 -12.93
N GLU A 835 -30.49 0.96 -13.19
CA GLU A 835 -29.84 0.74 -14.48
C GLU A 835 -29.56 -0.75 -14.73
N ALA A 836 -29.18 -1.52 -13.71
CA ALA A 836 -29.03 -2.97 -13.82
C ALA A 836 -30.37 -3.64 -14.22
N ILE A 837 -31.49 -3.28 -13.58
CA ILE A 837 -32.82 -3.81 -13.92
C ILE A 837 -33.24 -3.44 -15.34
N ARG A 838 -33.02 -2.18 -15.72
CA ARG A 838 -33.36 -1.69 -17.06
C ARG A 838 -32.60 -2.47 -18.14
N MET A 839 -31.32 -2.78 -17.90
CA MET A 839 -30.45 -3.47 -18.85
C MET A 839 -30.65 -4.99 -18.85
N VAL A 840 -31.02 -5.60 -17.72
CA VAL A 840 -31.24 -7.05 -17.64
C VAL A 840 -32.59 -7.46 -18.27
N THR A 841 -33.55 -6.55 -18.34
CA THR A 841 -34.88 -6.80 -18.92
C THR A 841 -34.87 -7.46 -20.32
N PRO A 842 -34.17 -6.90 -21.33
CA PRO A 842 -34.07 -7.57 -22.63
C PRO A 842 -33.31 -8.90 -22.59
N ILE A 843 -32.33 -9.05 -21.68
CA ILE A 843 -31.51 -10.26 -21.53
C ILE A 843 -32.34 -11.42 -20.94
N LEU A 844 -33.22 -11.10 -19.98
CA LEU A 844 -34.18 -12.03 -19.39
C LEU A 844 -35.20 -12.52 -20.41
N HIS A 845 -35.76 -11.62 -21.23
CA HIS A 845 -36.67 -12.01 -22.32
C HIS A 845 -35.98 -12.92 -23.35
N ALA A 846 -34.70 -12.70 -23.62
CA ALA A 846 -33.89 -13.54 -24.50
C ALA A 846 -33.43 -14.86 -23.86
N ARG A 847 -33.73 -15.08 -22.56
CA ARG A 847 -33.32 -16.27 -21.78
C ARG A 847 -31.81 -16.55 -21.81
N HIS A 848 -31.01 -15.50 -21.82
CA HIS A 848 -29.55 -15.66 -21.77
C HIS A 848 -29.10 -15.98 -20.34
N LEU A 849 -28.12 -16.87 -20.19
CA LEU A 849 -27.64 -17.33 -18.88
C LEU A 849 -27.06 -16.20 -18.02
N ASP A 850 -26.49 -15.16 -18.65
CA ASP A 850 -25.98 -13.96 -17.95
C ASP A 850 -27.06 -13.25 -17.13
N ALA A 851 -28.33 -13.33 -17.54
CA ALA A 851 -29.42 -12.73 -16.78
C ALA A 851 -29.54 -13.33 -15.38
N LEU A 852 -29.37 -14.65 -15.24
CA LEU A 852 -29.43 -15.32 -13.94
C LEU A 852 -28.32 -14.80 -13.01
N ILE A 853 -27.11 -14.61 -13.53
CA ILE A 853 -25.97 -14.09 -12.77
C ILE A 853 -26.28 -12.68 -12.25
N VAL A 854 -26.81 -11.81 -13.12
CA VAL A 854 -27.24 -10.47 -12.74
C VAL A 854 -28.28 -10.53 -11.62
N CYS A 855 -29.32 -11.35 -11.78
CA CYS A 855 -30.41 -11.46 -10.81
C CYS A 855 -29.93 -11.99 -9.45
N VAL A 856 -29.00 -12.94 -9.40
CA VAL A 856 -28.43 -13.45 -8.13
C VAL A 856 -27.62 -12.35 -7.41
N ILE A 857 -26.85 -11.53 -8.13
CA ILE A 857 -26.13 -10.40 -7.53
C ILE A 857 -27.10 -9.32 -7.01
N LEU A 858 -28.15 -9.01 -7.77
CA LEU A 858 -29.19 -8.07 -7.33
C LEU A 858 -29.97 -8.60 -6.12
N CYS A 859 -30.22 -9.90 -6.06
CA CYS A 859 -30.84 -10.55 -4.90
C CYS A 859 -29.98 -10.39 -3.62
N CYS A 860 -28.65 -10.51 -3.76
CA CYS A 860 -27.73 -10.26 -2.64
C CYS A 860 -27.80 -8.80 -2.15
N LEU A 861 -27.92 -7.83 -3.06
CA LEU A 861 -28.12 -6.41 -2.71
C LEU A 861 -29.43 -6.21 -1.95
N GLU A 862 -30.52 -6.81 -2.43
CA GLU A 862 -31.83 -6.72 -1.78
C GLU A 862 -31.78 -7.30 -0.36
N MET A 863 -31.12 -8.44 -0.15
CA MET A 863 -30.93 -9.02 1.18
C MET A 863 -30.07 -8.15 2.11
N MET A 864 -29.02 -7.50 1.59
CA MET A 864 -28.21 -6.57 2.37
C MET A 864 -29.00 -5.30 2.75
N SER A 865 -30.00 -4.96 1.94
CA SER A 865 -30.77 -3.72 2.08
C SER A 865 -32.02 -3.89 2.93
N ALA A 866 -32.77 -4.98 2.74
CA ALA A 866 -34.09 -5.21 3.31
C ALA A 866 -34.06 -5.87 4.70
N SER A 867 -35.18 -5.77 5.42
CA SER A 867 -35.39 -6.51 6.66
C SER A 867 -35.31 -8.02 6.42
N ALA A 868 -34.75 -8.75 7.37
CA ALA A 868 -34.67 -10.21 7.34
C ALA A 868 -36.02 -10.92 7.11
N LYS A 869 -37.13 -10.28 7.47
CA LYS A 869 -38.49 -10.78 7.26
C LYS A 869 -38.92 -10.77 5.79
N ASP A 870 -38.33 -9.90 4.98
CA ASP A 870 -38.67 -9.73 3.56
C ASP A 870 -37.74 -10.53 2.63
N TRP A 871 -36.64 -11.10 3.15
CA TRP A 871 -35.62 -11.81 2.36
C TRP A 871 -36.18 -12.95 1.50
N ARG A 872 -37.17 -13.68 1.99
CA ARG A 872 -37.79 -14.79 1.23
C ARG A 872 -38.41 -14.27 -0.07
N ARG A 873 -39.08 -13.11 -0.04
CA ARG A 873 -39.69 -12.49 -1.23
C ARG A 873 -38.65 -12.13 -2.30
N HIS A 874 -37.43 -11.79 -1.89
CA HIS A 874 -36.31 -11.47 -2.80
C HIS A 874 -35.74 -12.72 -3.48
N LEU A 875 -35.80 -13.88 -2.82
CA LEU A 875 -35.19 -15.12 -3.30
C LEU A 875 -36.09 -15.94 -4.25
N GLU A 876 -37.43 -15.79 -4.14
CA GLU A 876 -38.41 -16.60 -4.90
C GLU A 876 -38.23 -16.50 -6.42
N GLY A 877 -37.98 -15.29 -6.94
CA GLY A 877 -37.85 -15.08 -8.39
C GLY A 877 -36.63 -15.79 -8.99
N CYS A 878 -35.50 -15.81 -8.27
CA CYS A 878 -34.31 -16.52 -8.70
C CYS A 878 -34.52 -18.05 -8.65
N ALA A 879 -35.24 -18.57 -7.65
CA ALA A 879 -35.58 -20.00 -7.54
C ALA A 879 -36.27 -20.51 -8.81
N ALA A 880 -37.28 -19.76 -9.27
CA ALA A 880 -38.04 -20.09 -10.47
C ALA A 880 -37.19 -20.06 -11.74
N LEU A 881 -36.17 -19.20 -11.81
CA LEU A 881 -35.23 -19.18 -12.93
C LEU A 881 -34.30 -20.39 -12.93
N PHE A 882 -33.74 -20.80 -11.78
CA PHE A 882 -32.91 -22.02 -11.70
C PHE A 882 -33.66 -23.24 -12.22
N ASP A 883 -34.94 -23.37 -11.86
CA ASP A 883 -35.84 -24.40 -12.37
C ASP A 883 -36.03 -24.31 -13.88
N THR A 884 -36.27 -23.10 -14.39
CA THR A 884 -36.52 -22.86 -15.83
C THR A 884 -35.28 -23.15 -16.68
N PHE A 885 -34.09 -22.83 -16.17
CA PHE A 885 -32.81 -23.05 -16.86
C PHE A 885 -32.20 -24.44 -16.61
N ASN A 886 -32.82 -25.26 -15.76
CA ASN A 886 -32.35 -26.59 -15.37
C ASN A 886 -30.90 -26.57 -14.82
N ILE A 887 -30.60 -25.58 -13.97
CA ILE A 887 -29.29 -25.40 -13.33
C ILE A 887 -29.34 -25.97 -11.91
N ASN A 888 -28.33 -26.76 -11.55
CA ASN A 888 -28.20 -27.44 -10.26
C ASN A 888 -26.79 -27.31 -9.67
N GLY A 889 -26.56 -27.90 -8.50
CA GLY A 889 -25.30 -27.83 -7.76
C GLY A 889 -24.10 -28.50 -8.44
N PHE A 890 -24.31 -29.18 -9.56
CA PHE A 890 -23.29 -29.90 -10.33
C PHE A 890 -23.21 -29.43 -11.79
N SER A 891 -23.79 -28.27 -12.11
CA SER A 891 -23.77 -27.73 -13.49
C SER A 891 -22.38 -27.32 -13.99
N GLY A 892 -21.34 -27.35 -13.14
CA GLY A 892 -19.98 -26.94 -13.46
C GLY A 892 -19.80 -25.42 -13.69
N GLY A 893 -18.54 -25.00 -13.66
CA GLY A 893 -18.12 -23.64 -14.04
C GLY A 893 -18.88 -22.51 -13.33
N VAL A 894 -19.21 -21.46 -14.08
CA VAL A 894 -19.83 -20.25 -13.53
C VAL A 894 -21.21 -20.52 -12.94
N LEU A 895 -22.01 -21.38 -13.58
CA LEU A 895 -23.40 -21.64 -13.16
C LEU A 895 -23.45 -22.41 -11.84
N GLN A 896 -22.51 -23.32 -11.60
CA GLN A 896 -22.39 -24.01 -10.31
C GLN A 896 -22.03 -23.06 -9.17
N ALA A 897 -21.07 -22.15 -9.39
CA ALA A 897 -20.73 -21.16 -8.37
C ALA A 897 -21.92 -20.23 -8.06
N VAL A 898 -22.64 -19.80 -9.09
CA VAL A 898 -23.85 -18.97 -8.96
C VAL A 898 -24.98 -19.72 -8.23
N PHE A 899 -25.16 -21.02 -8.53
CA PHE A 899 -26.10 -21.88 -7.83
C PHE A 899 -25.78 -21.99 -6.34
N TRP A 900 -24.53 -22.31 -5.98
CA TRP A 900 -24.14 -22.46 -4.58
C TRP A 900 -24.15 -21.14 -3.81
N CYS A 901 -23.88 -20.01 -4.47
CA CYS A 901 -24.12 -18.70 -3.89
C CYS A 901 -25.60 -18.47 -3.55
N TYR A 902 -26.50 -18.80 -4.48
CA TYR A 902 -27.94 -18.67 -4.27
C TYR A 902 -28.45 -19.59 -3.16
N THR A 903 -28.09 -20.87 -3.16
CA THR A 903 -28.62 -21.83 -2.18
C THR A 903 -28.21 -21.54 -0.75
N ARG A 904 -27.04 -20.90 -0.53
CA ARG A 904 -26.67 -20.37 0.79
C ARG A 904 -27.56 -19.22 1.25
N MET A 905 -27.94 -18.33 0.33
CA MET A 905 -28.91 -17.27 0.63
C MET A 905 -30.29 -17.84 0.96
N ASP A 906 -30.73 -18.87 0.22
CA ASP A 906 -31.99 -19.59 0.46
C ASP A 906 -31.98 -20.34 1.82
N LEU A 907 -30.89 -21.03 2.15
CA LEU A 907 -30.69 -21.64 3.46
C LEU A 907 -30.74 -20.60 4.60
N CYS A 908 -30.12 -19.44 4.41
CA CYS A 908 -30.19 -18.35 5.39
C CYS A 908 -31.65 -17.92 5.65
N GLY A 909 -32.45 -17.79 4.58
CA GLY A 909 -33.90 -17.53 4.69
C GLY A 909 -34.65 -18.62 5.47
N ALA A 910 -34.34 -19.89 5.22
CA ALA A 910 -34.94 -21.01 5.96
C ALA A 910 -34.58 -20.98 7.46
N LEU A 911 -33.32 -20.68 7.81
CA LEU A 911 -32.88 -20.55 9.21
C LEU A 911 -33.55 -19.37 9.93
N ILE A 912 -33.80 -18.26 9.23
CA ILE A 912 -34.49 -17.09 9.80
C ILE A 912 -35.95 -17.39 10.12
N SER A 913 -36.59 -18.28 9.35
CA SER A 913 -37.98 -18.70 9.58
C SER A 913 -38.20 -19.47 10.87
N ASP A 914 -37.12 -19.83 11.58
CA ASP A 914 -37.14 -20.57 12.85
C ASP A 914 -37.98 -21.86 12.77
N GLY A 915 -37.84 -22.58 11.65
CA GLY A 915 -38.50 -23.86 11.44
C GLY A 915 -39.93 -23.81 10.93
N THR A 916 -40.43 -22.63 10.51
CA THR A 916 -41.76 -22.51 9.88
C THR A 916 -41.71 -22.74 8.37
N GLU A 917 -40.58 -22.47 7.72
CA GLU A 917 -40.39 -22.59 6.28
C GLU A 917 -39.10 -23.35 5.92
N SER A 918 -39.13 -24.02 4.76
CA SER A 918 -37.95 -24.67 4.17
C SER A 918 -37.34 -23.79 3.06
N THR A 919 -36.23 -24.25 2.47
CA THR A 919 -35.64 -23.63 1.28
C THR A 919 -36.64 -23.56 0.13
N LEU A 920 -36.59 -22.49 -0.66
CA LEU A 920 -37.48 -22.25 -1.79
C LEU A 920 -37.22 -23.22 -2.94
N LEU A 921 -35.95 -23.52 -3.22
CA LEU A 921 -35.60 -24.51 -4.23
C LEU A 921 -35.67 -25.92 -3.64
N HIS A 922 -36.49 -26.79 -4.24
CA HIS A 922 -36.63 -28.18 -3.82
C HIS A 922 -35.28 -28.93 -3.87
N LEU A 923 -34.94 -29.62 -2.78
CA LEU A 923 -33.63 -30.28 -2.60
C LEU A 923 -33.29 -31.33 -3.67
N GLU A 924 -34.30 -31.99 -4.23
CA GLU A 924 -34.12 -32.95 -5.34
C GLU A 924 -33.51 -32.27 -6.58
N LYS A 925 -33.78 -30.97 -6.77
CA LYS A 925 -33.28 -30.20 -7.91
C LYS A 925 -31.86 -29.66 -7.71
N TRP A 926 -31.27 -29.87 -6.53
CA TRP A 926 -29.89 -29.49 -6.28
C TRP A 926 -28.92 -30.55 -6.81
N LEU A 927 -29.41 -31.77 -7.03
CA LEU A 927 -28.68 -32.89 -7.60
C LEU A 927 -28.86 -32.95 -9.13
N PRO A 928 -28.00 -33.68 -9.86
CA PRO A 928 -28.21 -33.93 -11.27
C PRO A 928 -29.56 -34.64 -11.52
N PRO A 929 -30.27 -34.35 -12.62
CA PRO A 929 -31.55 -34.97 -12.91
C PRO A 929 -31.50 -36.50 -12.90
N GLY A 930 -32.43 -37.13 -12.18
CA GLY A 930 -32.54 -38.59 -12.08
C GLY A 930 -31.63 -39.24 -11.04
N VAL A 931 -30.80 -38.48 -10.32
CA VAL A 931 -30.02 -39.01 -9.20
C VAL A 931 -30.85 -38.99 -7.92
N PRO A 932 -31.07 -40.14 -7.26
CA PRO A 932 -31.81 -40.19 -6.00
C PRO A 932 -31.00 -39.57 -4.85
N GLU A 933 -31.70 -39.01 -3.87
CA GLU A 933 -31.09 -38.39 -2.69
C GLU A 933 -30.13 -39.32 -1.92
N SER A 934 -30.39 -40.64 -1.94
CA SER A 934 -29.50 -41.64 -1.34
C SER A 934 -28.08 -41.65 -1.92
N GLU A 935 -27.89 -41.11 -3.13
CA GLU A 935 -26.58 -40.97 -3.77
C GLU A 935 -25.92 -39.61 -3.54
N ALA A 936 -26.60 -38.65 -2.88
CA ALA A 936 -26.09 -37.30 -2.67
C ALA A 936 -24.71 -37.31 -2.00
N ARG A 937 -24.54 -38.09 -0.91
CA ARG A 937 -23.25 -38.22 -0.21
C ARG A 937 -22.14 -38.63 -1.16
N ARG A 938 -22.38 -39.66 -1.99
CA ARG A 938 -21.40 -40.13 -2.96
C ARG A 938 -21.03 -39.02 -3.94
N LEU A 939 -22.01 -38.32 -4.51
CA LEU A 939 -21.75 -37.22 -5.44
C LEU A 939 -20.88 -36.11 -4.85
N PHE A 940 -21.17 -35.69 -3.62
CA PHE A 940 -20.39 -34.64 -2.97
C PHE A 940 -18.99 -35.10 -2.56
N CYS A 941 -18.84 -36.36 -2.11
CA CYS A 941 -17.55 -36.91 -1.73
C CYS A 941 -16.66 -37.24 -2.94
N ASP A 942 -17.23 -37.72 -4.05
CA ASP A 942 -16.50 -38.13 -5.26
C ASP A 942 -16.04 -36.93 -6.11
N ALA A 943 -16.52 -35.72 -5.84
CA ALA A 943 -16.16 -34.51 -6.58
C ALA A 943 -14.70 -34.05 -6.37
N GLU A 944 -13.92 -34.73 -5.52
CA GLU A 944 -12.49 -34.48 -5.20
C GLU A 944 -12.12 -33.01 -4.97
N SER A 945 -13.08 -32.20 -4.51
CA SER A 945 -12.92 -30.77 -4.26
C SER A 945 -13.40 -30.44 -2.85
N GLY A 946 -12.54 -29.79 -2.06
CA GLY A 946 -12.90 -29.27 -0.74
C GLY A 946 -14.11 -28.33 -0.78
N ASP A 947 -14.32 -27.63 -1.90
CA ASP A 947 -15.49 -26.78 -2.12
C ASP A 947 -16.79 -27.58 -2.20
N MET A 948 -16.80 -28.71 -2.92
CA MET A 948 -17.99 -29.54 -3.02
C MET A 948 -18.28 -30.25 -1.71
N TYR A 949 -17.25 -30.66 -0.96
CA TYR A 949 -17.44 -31.19 0.38
C TYR A 949 -18.00 -30.14 1.36
N ALA A 950 -17.59 -28.87 1.22
CA ALA A 950 -18.16 -27.76 1.98
C ALA A 950 -19.61 -27.44 1.56
N ASN A 951 -19.92 -27.49 0.25
CA ASN A 951 -21.29 -27.35 -0.26
C ASN A 951 -22.21 -28.49 0.21
N TYR A 952 -21.68 -29.68 0.50
CA TYR A 952 -22.45 -30.75 1.12
C TYR A 952 -22.97 -30.36 2.51
N ALA A 953 -22.23 -29.56 3.28
CA ALA A 953 -22.72 -29.03 4.55
C ALA A 953 -23.92 -28.09 4.38
N VAL A 954 -23.96 -27.31 3.30
CA VAL A 954 -25.13 -26.48 2.94
C VAL A 954 -26.33 -27.38 2.67
N TYR A 955 -26.14 -28.41 1.83
CA TYR A 955 -27.19 -29.37 1.49
C TYR A 955 -27.75 -30.10 2.72
N LEU A 956 -26.88 -30.59 3.60
CA LEU A 956 -27.30 -31.26 4.85
C LEU A 956 -28.02 -30.31 5.80
N CYS A 957 -27.55 -29.07 5.96
CA CYS A 957 -28.23 -28.08 6.79
C CYS A 957 -29.61 -27.71 6.21
N SER A 958 -29.75 -27.63 4.88
CA SER A 958 -31.03 -27.42 4.22
C SER A 958 -31.99 -28.61 4.38
N LYS A 959 -31.47 -29.86 4.32
CA LYS A 959 -32.23 -31.07 4.67
C LYS A 959 -32.77 -31.00 6.10
N THR A 960 -31.94 -30.52 7.04
CA THR A 960 -32.36 -30.31 8.43
C THR A 960 -33.47 -29.28 8.52
N CYS A 961 -33.31 -28.10 7.90
CA CYS A 961 -34.36 -27.08 7.88
C CYS A 961 -35.67 -27.60 7.26
N LYS A 962 -35.60 -28.41 6.20
CA LYS A 962 -36.77 -29.08 5.62
C LYS A 962 -37.45 -30.02 6.61
N LEU A 963 -36.70 -30.88 7.29
CA LEU A 963 -37.27 -31.82 8.24
C LEU A 963 -37.93 -31.10 9.43
N VAL A 964 -37.29 -30.05 9.95
CA VAL A 964 -37.83 -29.17 10.99
C VAL A 964 -39.15 -28.56 10.50
N ALA A 965 -39.16 -27.94 9.31
CA ALA A 965 -40.36 -27.30 8.76
C ALA A 965 -41.50 -28.29 8.48
N ASP A 966 -41.20 -29.45 7.88
CA ASP A 966 -42.20 -30.49 7.64
C ASP A 966 -42.81 -30.95 8.98
N ARG A 967 -42.00 -31.12 10.03
CA ARG A 967 -42.49 -31.51 11.35
C ARG A 967 -43.33 -30.42 11.99
N THR A 968 -42.88 -29.17 12.00
CA THR A 968 -43.62 -28.02 12.53
C THR A 968 -44.98 -27.88 11.83
N LYS A 969 -45.03 -27.97 10.49
CA LYS A 969 -46.29 -27.91 9.72
C LYS A 969 -47.23 -29.06 10.06
N TYR A 970 -46.70 -30.27 10.22
CA TYR A 970 -47.50 -31.43 10.62
C TYR A 970 -48.05 -31.29 12.05
N THR A 971 -47.23 -30.85 13.02
CA THR A 971 -47.64 -30.82 14.44
C THR A 971 -48.41 -29.56 14.83
N GLU A 972 -48.00 -28.40 14.33
CA GLU A 972 -48.58 -27.11 14.73
C GLU A 972 -49.68 -26.64 13.78
N LEU A 973 -49.55 -26.92 12.48
CA LEU A 973 -50.52 -26.50 11.46
C LEU A 973 -51.45 -27.64 11.01
N SER A 974 -51.25 -28.87 11.51
CA SER A 974 -52.01 -30.06 11.13
C SER A 974 -52.01 -30.33 9.61
N GLU A 975 -50.93 -29.95 8.93
CA GLU A 975 -50.77 -30.16 7.48
C GLU A 975 -50.36 -31.61 7.19
N ASP A 976 -51.12 -32.31 6.34
CA ASP A 976 -50.78 -33.66 5.89
C ASP A 976 -49.71 -33.59 4.78
N ASN A 977 -48.46 -33.42 5.20
CA ASN A 977 -47.28 -33.32 4.35
C ASN A 977 -46.43 -34.61 4.34
N GLY A 978 -46.98 -35.72 4.83
CA GLY A 978 -46.28 -37.01 4.94
C GLY A 978 -45.26 -37.12 6.07
N CYS A 979 -45.13 -36.13 6.96
CA CYS A 979 -44.21 -36.15 8.11
C CYS A 979 -44.86 -36.70 9.40
N SER A 980 -45.51 -37.85 9.29
CA SER A 980 -46.08 -38.57 10.45
C SER A 980 -45.01 -38.86 11.50
N THR A 981 -45.40 -39.16 12.75
CA THR A 981 -44.44 -39.39 13.84
C THR A 981 -43.41 -40.47 13.52
N ASP A 982 -43.83 -41.60 12.94
CA ASP A 982 -42.92 -42.70 12.55
C ASP A 982 -41.97 -42.29 11.41
N VAL A 983 -42.50 -41.58 10.40
CA VAL A 983 -41.72 -41.08 9.25
C VAL A 983 -40.73 -40.00 9.68
N PHE A 984 -41.12 -39.15 10.63
CA PHE A 984 -40.23 -38.15 11.21
C PHE A 984 -39.06 -38.81 11.95
N ALA A 985 -39.32 -39.83 12.78
CA ALA A 985 -38.28 -40.53 13.52
C ALA A 985 -37.25 -41.21 12.60
N ASP A 986 -37.73 -41.87 11.55
CA ASP A 986 -36.89 -42.51 10.53
C ASP A 986 -36.07 -41.49 9.70
N ARG A 987 -36.69 -40.39 9.27
CA ARG A 987 -35.98 -39.29 8.58
C ARG A 987 -34.95 -38.61 9.49
N TRP A 988 -35.29 -38.43 10.77
CA TRP A 988 -34.40 -37.86 11.78
C TRP A 988 -33.16 -38.72 11.97
N LEU A 989 -33.32 -40.04 12.16
CA LEU A 989 -32.22 -40.99 12.34
C LEU A 989 -31.26 -40.97 11.15
N ARG A 990 -31.79 -41.08 9.93
CA ARG A 990 -30.96 -41.03 8.71
C ARG A 990 -30.17 -39.74 8.60
N LEU A 991 -30.82 -38.60 8.85
CA LEU A 991 -30.15 -37.31 8.73
C LEU A 991 -29.13 -37.09 9.84
N TRP A 992 -29.41 -37.57 11.07
CA TRP A 992 -28.44 -37.56 12.15
C TRP A 992 -27.19 -38.37 11.77
N ASP A 993 -27.37 -39.57 11.24
CA ASP A 993 -26.27 -40.41 10.75
C ASP A 993 -25.48 -39.70 9.63
N GLU A 994 -26.15 -39.06 8.66
CA GLU A 994 -25.48 -38.29 7.61
C GLU A 994 -24.63 -37.14 8.17
N LEU A 995 -25.10 -36.42 9.19
CA LEU A 995 -24.34 -35.35 9.86
C LEU A 995 -23.14 -35.91 10.64
N GLN A 996 -23.31 -37.03 11.35
CA GLN A 996 -22.20 -37.68 12.06
C GLN A 996 -21.15 -38.21 11.06
N LEU A 997 -21.59 -38.79 9.94
CA LEU A 997 -20.72 -39.22 8.85
C LEU A 997 -19.96 -38.05 8.25
N TRP A 998 -20.62 -36.92 7.98
CA TRP A 998 -19.95 -35.71 7.50
C TRP A 998 -18.85 -35.28 8.47
N MET A 999 -19.15 -35.22 9.77
CA MET A 999 -18.17 -34.85 10.79
C MET A 999 -17.02 -35.85 10.85
N ARG A 1000 -17.28 -37.15 10.85
CA ARG A 1000 -16.24 -38.19 10.94
C ARG A 1000 -15.34 -38.21 9.71
N ASP A 1001 -15.94 -38.11 8.52
CA ASP A 1001 -15.28 -38.38 7.25
C ASP A 1001 -14.74 -37.11 6.57
N ARG A 1002 -14.93 -35.92 7.18
CA ARG A 1002 -14.48 -34.65 6.59
C ARG A 1002 -13.00 -34.69 6.20
N PRO A 1003 -12.63 -34.23 4.98
CA PRO A 1003 -11.25 -34.13 4.52
C PRO A 1003 -10.38 -33.30 5.47
N SER A 1004 -9.05 -33.48 5.38
CA SER A 1004 -8.10 -32.84 6.30
C SER A 1004 -8.10 -31.31 6.23
N ASP A 1005 -8.35 -30.73 5.07
CA ASP A 1005 -8.49 -29.29 4.84
C ASP A 1005 -9.79 -28.71 5.41
N ILE A 1006 -10.82 -29.54 5.61
CA ILE A 1006 -12.09 -29.19 6.29
C ILE A 1006 -12.02 -29.37 7.82
N ARG A 1007 -10.96 -29.97 8.36
CA ARG A 1007 -10.76 -30.15 9.81
C ARG A 1007 -10.13 -28.90 10.45
N PRO A 1008 -10.37 -28.65 11.75
CA PRO A 1008 -9.60 -27.65 12.48
C PRO A 1008 -8.12 -28.07 12.48
N VAL A 1009 -7.23 -27.12 12.20
CA VAL A 1009 -5.78 -27.32 12.31
C VAL A 1009 -5.27 -27.15 13.74
N HIS A 1010 -6.05 -26.48 14.58
CA HIS A 1010 -5.76 -26.31 15.99
C HIS A 1010 -7.06 -26.16 16.77
N GLU A 1011 -7.13 -26.81 17.94
CA GLU A 1011 -8.26 -26.78 18.86
C GLU A 1011 -7.73 -26.62 20.29
N THR A 1012 -8.23 -25.63 21.04
CA THR A 1012 -7.94 -25.46 22.47
C THR A 1012 -9.23 -25.31 23.28
N ASP A 1013 -9.24 -25.86 24.49
CA ASP A 1013 -10.35 -25.74 25.44
C ASP A 1013 -10.29 -24.43 26.24
N GLU A 1014 -10.40 -23.30 25.53
CA GLU A 1014 -10.53 -21.97 26.13
C GLU A 1014 -11.94 -21.73 26.71
N LYS A 1015 -12.05 -20.78 27.65
CA LYS A 1015 -13.32 -20.33 28.23
C LYS A 1015 -13.59 -18.87 27.81
N PRO A 1016 -14.85 -18.50 27.51
CA PRO A 1016 -16.06 -19.31 27.63
C PRO A 1016 -16.29 -20.31 26.48
N PHE A 1017 -15.57 -20.16 25.36
CA PHE A 1017 -15.67 -20.99 24.17
C PHE A 1017 -14.30 -21.58 23.77
N PRO A 1018 -14.26 -22.79 23.19
CA PRO A 1018 -13.04 -23.37 22.64
C PRO A 1018 -12.50 -22.51 21.48
N ARG A 1019 -11.21 -22.64 21.13
CA ARG A 1019 -10.62 -21.94 19.99
C ARG A 1019 -10.34 -22.93 18.87
N LEU A 1020 -11.14 -22.90 17.81
CA LEU A 1020 -11.01 -23.81 16.67
C LEU A 1020 -10.52 -23.06 15.44
N LEU A 1021 -9.26 -23.27 15.04
CA LEU A 1021 -8.65 -22.57 13.92
C LEU A 1021 -8.71 -23.43 12.65
N PHE A 1022 -9.14 -22.86 11.54
CA PHE A 1022 -9.20 -23.53 10.24
C PHE A 1022 -8.20 -22.91 9.25
N VAL A 1023 -7.99 -23.58 8.11
CA VAL A 1023 -7.02 -23.18 7.08
C VAL A 1023 -7.62 -22.29 6.00
N HIS A 1024 -8.93 -22.40 5.72
CA HIS A 1024 -9.61 -21.58 4.72
C HIS A 1024 -11.08 -21.34 5.10
N TRP A 1025 -11.68 -20.31 4.51
CA TRP A 1025 -13.06 -19.87 4.78
C TRP A 1025 -14.13 -20.93 4.51
N GLY A 1026 -13.89 -21.81 3.54
CA GLY A 1026 -14.81 -22.91 3.25
C GLY A 1026 -14.95 -23.90 4.41
N ALA A 1027 -13.84 -24.25 5.06
CA ALA A 1027 -13.86 -25.10 6.24
C ALA A 1027 -14.54 -24.41 7.44
N ILE A 1028 -14.33 -23.09 7.60
CA ILE A 1028 -14.93 -22.30 8.69
C ILE A 1028 -16.46 -22.38 8.63
N SER A 1029 -17.04 -21.96 7.50
CA SER A 1029 -18.51 -21.90 7.37
C SER A 1029 -19.16 -23.28 7.27
N SER A 1030 -18.52 -24.28 6.63
CA SER A 1030 -19.11 -25.62 6.55
C SER A 1030 -19.24 -26.28 7.92
N ASN A 1031 -18.25 -26.12 8.80
CA ASN A 1031 -18.31 -26.65 10.17
C ASN A 1031 -19.35 -25.90 11.03
N GLN A 1032 -19.47 -24.56 10.89
CA GLN A 1032 -20.52 -23.79 11.56
C GLN A 1032 -21.92 -24.27 11.16
N LEU A 1033 -22.15 -24.54 9.86
CA LEU A 1033 -23.43 -25.04 9.36
C LEU A 1033 -23.74 -26.45 9.88
N ILE A 1034 -22.77 -27.34 9.94
CA ILE A 1034 -22.98 -28.70 10.44
C ILE A 1034 -23.31 -28.70 11.93
N HIS A 1035 -22.62 -27.88 12.74
CA HIS A 1035 -22.98 -27.72 14.15
C HIS A 1035 -24.37 -27.09 14.32
N THR A 1036 -24.74 -26.15 13.45
CA THR A 1036 -26.07 -25.55 13.43
C THR A 1036 -27.15 -26.61 13.12
N ALA A 1037 -26.93 -27.44 12.10
CA ALA A 1037 -27.81 -28.55 11.75
C ALA A 1037 -27.95 -29.57 12.90
N CYS A 1038 -26.85 -29.87 13.61
CA CYS A 1038 -26.89 -30.75 14.78
C CYS A 1038 -27.73 -30.15 15.91
N ILE A 1039 -27.61 -28.85 16.20
CA ILE A 1039 -28.43 -28.17 17.21
C ILE A 1039 -29.92 -28.28 16.86
N LEU A 1040 -30.29 -27.94 15.61
CA LEU A 1040 -31.69 -27.97 15.18
C LEU A 1040 -32.30 -29.38 15.29
N LEU A 1041 -31.56 -30.44 14.92
CA LEU A 1041 -32.06 -31.80 15.10
C LEU A 1041 -32.16 -32.22 16.56
N LEU A 1042 -31.18 -31.86 17.38
CA LEU A 1042 -31.18 -32.17 18.82
C LEU A 1042 -32.28 -31.41 19.59
N GLU A 1043 -32.82 -30.31 19.06
CA GLU A 1043 -34.00 -29.66 19.61
C GLU A 1043 -35.29 -30.46 19.38
N MET A 1044 -35.29 -31.38 18.41
CA MET A 1044 -36.46 -32.12 17.96
C MET A 1044 -36.27 -33.64 18.00
N VAL A 1045 -35.48 -34.16 18.94
CA VAL A 1045 -35.25 -35.62 19.07
C VAL A 1045 -36.60 -36.34 19.28
N PRO A 1046 -36.98 -37.29 18.40
CA PRO A 1046 -38.20 -38.07 18.57
C PRO A 1046 -38.16 -38.91 19.86
N HIS A 1047 -39.29 -39.07 20.53
CA HIS A 1047 -39.36 -39.82 21.80
C HIS A 1047 -38.97 -41.30 21.65
N GLU A 1048 -39.16 -41.87 20.46
CA GLU A 1048 -38.85 -43.26 20.13
C GLU A 1048 -37.36 -43.47 19.81
N VAL A 1049 -36.60 -42.39 19.58
CA VAL A 1049 -35.18 -42.44 19.23
C VAL A 1049 -34.31 -42.32 20.48
N GLN A 1050 -33.46 -43.32 20.70
CA GLN A 1050 -32.43 -43.29 21.73
C GLN A 1050 -31.06 -43.07 21.10
N ILE A 1051 -30.34 -42.04 21.56
CA ILE A 1051 -29.00 -41.72 21.10
C ILE A 1051 -28.04 -41.90 22.28
N GLU A 1052 -26.90 -42.55 22.04
CA GLU A 1052 -25.89 -42.73 23.08
C GLU A 1052 -25.29 -41.38 23.50
N PRO A 1053 -25.18 -41.10 24.82
CA PRO A 1053 -24.58 -39.86 25.29
C PRO A 1053 -23.13 -39.70 24.83
N SER A 1054 -22.85 -38.64 24.08
CA SER A 1054 -21.51 -38.24 23.66
C SER A 1054 -21.40 -36.71 23.60
N GLN A 1055 -20.21 -36.18 23.31
CA GLN A 1055 -20.06 -34.74 23.11
C GLN A 1055 -20.90 -34.23 21.93
N SER A 1056 -21.01 -35.00 20.84
CA SER A 1056 -21.81 -34.63 19.67
C SER A 1056 -23.31 -34.77 19.87
N THR A 1057 -23.78 -35.30 21.01
CA THR A 1057 -25.22 -35.26 21.37
C THR A 1057 -25.57 -34.09 22.28
N SER A 1058 -24.61 -33.21 22.57
CA SER A 1058 -24.83 -32.02 23.41
C SER A 1058 -25.07 -30.77 22.56
N LYS A 1059 -26.28 -30.20 22.68
CA LYS A 1059 -26.63 -28.91 22.05
C LYS A 1059 -25.66 -27.80 22.48
N LEU A 1060 -25.33 -27.77 23.77
CA LEU A 1060 -24.41 -26.77 24.32
C LEU A 1060 -22.99 -26.95 23.78
N TRP A 1061 -22.54 -28.20 23.57
CA TRP A 1061 -21.23 -28.45 22.95
C TRP A 1061 -21.19 -27.84 21.55
N HIS A 1062 -22.17 -28.15 20.69
CA HIS A 1062 -22.26 -27.57 19.35
C HIS A 1062 -22.35 -26.04 19.36
N ALA A 1063 -23.12 -25.45 20.29
CA ALA A 1063 -23.21 -24.00 20.43
C ALA A 1063 -21.83 -23.37 20.73
N LYS A 1064 -21.08 -23.98 21.66
CA LYS A 1064 -19.71 -23.54 21.99
C LYS A 1064 -18.76 -23.70 20.82
N GLN A 1065 -18.89 -24.76 20.02
CA GLN A 1065 -18.12 -24.93 18.80
C GLN A 1065 -18.38 -23.79 17.81
N ILE A 1066 -19.64 -23.41 17.56
CA ILE A 1066 -19.97 -22.30 16.66
C ILE A 1066 -19.33 -20.99 17.11
N CYS A 1067 -19.46 -20.62 18.38
CA CYS A 1067 -18.85 -19.39 18.90
C CYS A 1067 -17.33 -19.46 18.91
N GLY A 1068 -16.76 -20.62 19.20
CA GLY A 1068 -15.33 -20.87 19.15
C GLY A 1068 -14.73 -20.73 17.76
N ILE A 1069 -15.43 -21.26 16.75
CA ILE A 1069 -15.08 -21.09 15.34
C ILE A 1069 -15.13 -19.60 14.96
N SER A 1070 -16.21 -18.90 15.29
CA SER A 1070 -16.36 -17.48 14.98
C SER A 1070 -15.31 -16.59 15.64
N LEU A 1071 -14.94 -16.90 16.90
CA LEU A 1071 -13.94 -16.15 17.65
C LEU A 1071 -12.51 -16.36 17.12
N ALA A 1072 -12.19 -17.60 16.74
CA ALA A 1072 -10.86 -17.98 16.30
C ALA A 1072 -10.55 -17.58 14.85
N ASN A 1073 -11.57 -17.32 14.02
CA ASN A 1073 -11.41 -17.11 12.58
C ASN A 1073 -12.11 -15.84 12.07
N PRO A 1074 -11.55 -14.63 12.28
CA PRO A 1074 -12.14 -13.37 11.83
C PRO A 1074 -11.92 -13.11 10.32
N HIS A 1075 -12.09 -14.12 9.47
CA HIS A 1075 -11.82 -14.01 8.04
C HIS A 1075 -12.98 -13.31 7.32
N HIS A 1076 -12.70 -12.16 6.69
CA HIS A 1076 -13.69 -11.27 6.07
C HIS A 1076 -14.70 -12.00 5.15
N GLY A 1077 -14.22 -12.96 4.36
CA GLY A 1077 -15.03 -13.72 3.40
C GLY A 1077 -16.17 -14.56 4.02
N CYS A 1078 -16.10 -14.97 5.30
CA CYS A 1078 -17.08 -15.86 5.93
C CYS A 1078 -17.92 -15.24 7.05
N LEU A 1079 -17.64 -13.99 7.42
CA LEU A 1079 -18.25 -13.34 8.59
C LEU A 1079 -19.78 -13.23 8.48
N ASN A 1080 -20.30 -12.92 7.30
CA ASN A 1080 -21.74 -12.82 7.05
C ASN A 1080 -22.46 -14.18 7.22
N ASN A 1081 -21.80 -15.29 6.91
CA ASN A 1081 -22.38 -16.63 7.07
C ASN A 1081 -22.46 -17.08 8.54
N ALA A 1082 -21.70 -16.44 9.44
CA ALA A 1082 -21.69 -16.77 10.86
C ALA A 1082 -22.90 -16.19 11.62
N ILE A 1083 -23.66 -15.25 11.03
CA ILE A 1083 -24.75 -14.53 11.71
C ILE A 1083 -25.84 -15.48 12.23
N GLN A 1084 -26.38 -16.35 11.37
CA GLN A 1084 -27.45 -17.27 11.77
C GLN A 1084 -26.95 -18.40 12.69
N PRO A 1085 -25.78 -19.01 12.46
CA PRO A 1085 -25.16 -19.91 13.43
C PRO A 1085 -24.98 -19.28 14.82
N LEU A 1086 -24.48 -18.04 14.89
CA LEU A 1086 -24.30 -17.32 16.16
C LEU A 1086 -25.62 -17.02 16.87
N TRP A 1087 -26.69 -16.71 16.12
CA TRP A 1087 -28.05 -16.58 16.66
C TRP A 1087 -28.52 -17.90 17.29
N ILE A 1088 -28.45 -19.01 16.56
CA ILE A 1088 -28.92 -20.33 17.03
C ILE A 1088 -28.10 -20.82 18.22
N ALA A 1089 -26.77 -20.66 18.18
CA ALA A 1089 -25.90 -20.97 19.31
C ALA A 1089 -26.18 -20.06 20.52
N GLY A 1090 -26.34 -18.76 20.28
CA GLY A 1090 -26.53 -17.75 21.32
C GLY A 1090 -27.74 -18.00 22.21
N ARG A 1091 -28.84 -18.52 21.65
CA ARG A 1091 -30.06 -18.89 22.37
C ARG A 1091 -29.84 -19.95 23.47
N LEU A 1092 -28.77 -20.74 23.36
CA LEU A 1092 -28.48 -21.85 24.27
C LEU A 1092 -27.59 -21.46 25.44
N PHE A 1093 -27.04 -20.24 25.45
CA PHE A 1093 -26.23 -19.74 26.55
C PHE A 1093 -27.10 -19.07 27.61
N SER A 1094 -26.64 -19.15 28.85
CA SER A 1094 -27.31 -18.53 30.01
C SER A 1094 -26.37 -17.66 30.83
N HIS A 1095 -25.07 -17.65 30.53
CA HIS A 1095 -24.07 -16.93 31.30
C HIS A 1095 -23.71 -15.60 30.63
N GLU A 1096 -23.66 -14.52 31.41
CA GLU A 1096 -23.39 -13.16 30.93
C GLU A 1096 -22.09 -13.04 30.12
N ALA A 1097 -21.02 -13.72 30.56
CA ALA A 1097 -19.76 -13.77 29.82
C ALA A 1097 -19.88 -14.41 28.42
N GLU A 1098 -20.75 -15.43 28.26
CA GLU A 1098 -21.03 -16.04 26.95
C GLU A 1098 -21.85 -15.07 26.08
N HIS A 1099 -22.86 -14.42 26.67
CA HIS A 1099 -23.69 -13.41 26.01
C HIS A 1099 -22.84 -12.26 25.46
N SER A 1100 -21.95 -11.71 26.28
CA SER A 1100 -21.07 -10.59 25.91
C SER A 1100 -20.17 -10.92 24.71
N VAL A 1101 -19.61 -12.13 24.65
CA VAL A 1101 -18.80 -12.56 23.51
C VAL A 1101 -19.64 -12.70 22.25
N VAL A 1102 -20.85 -13.29 22.34
CA VAL A 1102 -21.76 -13.39 21.19
C VAL A 1102 -22.16 -12.01 20.67
N VAL A 1103 -22.50 -11.08 21.55
CA VAL A 1103 -22.81 -9.68 21.20
C VAL A 1103 -21.63 -9.02 20.49
N LYS A 1104 -20.41 -9.18 21.03
CA LYS A 1104 -19.19 -8.63 20.43
C LYS A 1104 -18.94 -9.19 19.02
N LEU A 1105 -19.15 -10.49 18.82
CA LEU A 1105 -19.00 -11.14 17.52
C LEU A 1105 -20.01 -10.58 16.50
N ILE A 1106 -21.29 -10.48 16.88
CA ILE A 1106 -22.34 -9.96 15.99
C ILE A 1106 -22.08 -8.48 15.63
N ARG A 1107 -21.77 -7.62 16.61
CA ARG A 1107 -21.40 -6.22 16.36
C ARG A 1107 -20.19 -6.10 15.44
N GLY A 1108 -19.19 -6.96 15.64
CA GLY A 1108 -18.00 -7.03 14.80
C GLY A 1108 -18.34 -7.36 13.34
N ILE A 1109 -19.25 -8.32 13.10
CA ILE A 1109 -19.68 -8.69 11.75
C ILE A 1109 -20.33 -7.50 11.03
N GLU A 1110 -21.25 -6.77 11.66
CA GLU A 1110 -21.88 -5.60 11.04
C GLU A 1110 -20.88 -4.47 10.77
N ALA A 1111 -20.02 -4.15 11.74
CA ALA A 1111 -19.03 -3.10 11.58
C ALA A 1111 -18.04 -3.40 10.45
N ILE A 1112 -17.66 -4.67 10.28
CA ILE A 1112 -16.68 -5.08 9.28
C ILE A 1112 -17.32 -5.19 7.89
N THR A 1113 -18.50 -5.80 7.81
CA THR A 1113 -19.10 -6.20 6.53
C THR A 1113 -20.18 -5.24 6.02
N GLY A 1114 -20.80 -4.46 6.90
CA GLY A 1114 -21.97 -3.62 6.58
C GLY A 1114 -23.30 -4.39 6.53
N TRP A 1115 -23.32 -5.71 6.71
CA TRP A 1115 -24.56 -6.47 6.83
C TRP A 1115 -25.31 -6.07 8.10
N GLY A 1116 -26.61 -5.78 8.01
CA GLY A 1116 -27.43 -5.49 9.18
C GLY A 1116 -27.61 -6.74 10.05
N THR A 1117 -26.94 -6.78 11.21
CA THR A 1117 -26.93 -7.95 12.10
C THR A 1117 -27.38 -7.64 13.52
N CYS A 1118 -27.30 -6.38 13.96
CA CYS A 1118 -27.57 -5.98 15.34
C CYS A 1118 -29.02 -6.27 15.78
N TRP A 1119 -29.96 -6.44 14.86
CA TRP A 1119 -31.31 -6.92 15.18
C TRP A 1119 -31.30 -8.33 15.83
N ARG A 1120 -30.31 -9.18 15.51
CA ARG A 1120 -30.12 -10.47 16.18
C ARG A 1120 -29.65 -10.32 17.62
N ILE A 1121 -28.98 -9.22 17.97
CA ILE A 1121 -28.65 -8.92 19.37
C ILE A 1121 -29.93 -8.68 20.15
N SER A 1122 -30.87 -7.89 19.60
CA SER A 1122 -32.17 -7.66 20.25
C SER A 1122 -33.03 -8.93 20.34
N ASP A 1123 -32.93 -9.85 19.39
CA ASP A 1123 -33.57 -11.17 19.50
C ASP A 1123 -32.95 -12.01 20.63
N LEU A 1124 -31.62 -11.97 20.77
CA LEU A 1124 -30.90 -12.69 21.83
C LEU A 1124 -31.17 -12.10 23.19
N GLU A 1125 -31.17 -10.77 23.31
CA GLU A 1125 -31.49 -10.06 24.54
C GLU A 1125 -32.86 -10.47 25.08
N ARG A 1126 -33.87 -10.55 24.19
CA ARG A 1126 -35.21 -11.06 24.54
C ARG A 1126 -35.20 -12.52 24.98
N THR A 1127 -34.37 -13.36 24.35
CA THR A 1127 -34.23 -14.78 24.71
C THR A 1127 -33.54 -14.94 26.07
N TRP A 1128 -32.55 -14.11 26.35
CA TRP A 1128 -31.78 -14.09 27.60
C TRP A 1128 -32.52 -13.39 28.74
N GLY A 1129 -33.60 -12.65 28.44
CA GLY A 1129 -34.41 -11.94 29.43
C GLY A 1129 -33.91 -10.54 29.81
N TYR A 1130 -33.08 -9.91 28.96
CA TYR A 1130 -32.74 -8.49 29.08
C TYR A 1130 -33.89 -7.63 28.55
N ALA A 1131 -34.24 -6.55 29.26
CA ALA A 1131 -35.45 -5.75 29.05
C ALA A 1131 -35.30 -4.65 28.00
#